data_AF-A0A2D8SWU6-F1
#
_entry.id   AF-A0A2D8SWU6-F1
#
_cell.length_a   1.000
_cell.length_b   1.000
_cell.length_c   1.000
_cell.angle_alpha   90.00
_cell.angle_beta   90.00
_cell.angle_gamma   90.00
#
_symmetry.space_group_name_H-M   'P 1'
#
loop_
_entity.id
_entity.type
_entity.pdbx_description
1 polymer ?
#
loop_
_entity_poly.entity_id
_entity_poly.type
_entity_poly.pdbx_seq_one_letter_code
_entity_poly.pdbx_strand_id
1 'polypeptide(L)'
;MRAYIALFLAQIMLITLLSPFVSADDVETSGDVSWNGTIVLDGNYTVSSGDTLTISPGTMIDAKEFYIYVNGTLIGDNATIFSSTPSKIGDVSNAYSPGVWDGLFIGNSGHAILDNMTISNASSCLSVYGDLDAKNLELSNCLLGLDLHGDASVSMFTANHTGAFGIRNTGNLSINNSVFTQTTVGIHSTGNLQGDTLSFTNVGVGIDAENGDSEVENIQVENVSTSYKVSSGVTGQLIGLSGQTILGIDAQDSQGHVFQDISLTGERLIHADGAHDLYVQNVQFTGLESAMNVVDVSASGLVWFDETVIQNVTKAYSISGTAEYQLQNQNISADQFGISASGDIHLDLRNAYISANDTGIQLSEISSTIDNLTIELSASGYRGIHILDGLHNLSDIDVNKPISSTPGTTSGIFAWLSSVQIDEMEISGFDYGVDLLNSQVESVDLDIRYSTHSAIHCESDMLEGARLKVTSSLFTQGTPIGIDAQRCSIGIENWHAEYHQTAIEMDTGTTIVRYWTSQVISDSMATGIGMLYHDGNLVIDSEGIGSVRLYDKVITLTDLSYNPLPAMVSYFGGLLSYTAPSNGQITVPYTSTTTMWIAIEYQGVGTIEALTIDNQPQNFEVPLIPEGDWIIDSGNIRLTSQSDGSPHVATGNITVGADAILELVDTTLMMPVDSNLSISGYLLTEQSTLKGANLYFSGKAVQSEGLHVEEDAKFMCTDWNTFFDIDVAGEMHFEGDCTFQMYNFSNTGSILTSSNAKFEGYDVIQVTVLDKGLASEGQQIGYTDENGIITYQTTNEYGLAGQSRTSVVIDSNGITYGGSTLVTLEDGQGGIIDGISWHANESMSHTFMFSTLQSGESNQSVVLEEIWSPYRLSEDLVIKAEHSLIIKDGAELRVSDGVSITIYGIADIGNAVISSTGSGSRWAGFNLGHQLTTFATLQDTRITEASTALRLSGPVQAQLYNVEIFNGGASNALIEMDSFSSGTFEMTDSILSNAGGGCIISYTDLEISLENVALYSCGDRVMRTQSSHVELDGITLDDQSDIGLELFEVTGHVLNLDAQTFAGDGAVISLDSSDEFLVKNALISSANPVQITDSRSVELQNLTITGSPGITFDESSGTIDQISIDCLTGGTGVDVQHPRSSGTLSFNDVIIENCTTGFNLHGHSDLTLESIEIINSDLSAQTSLSIHNMNIDLYSSSLLGIIQLDGGLVNAYNSSVENWNVINGKGVLWSSHYITPTNVPSAEFNFELQTDIIDWNAT
;
A
#
# COMPACT_ATOMS: atom_id res chain seq x y z
N MET A 1 28.41 43.29 -90.30
CA MET A 1 28.88 43.18 -88.90
C MET A 1 27.78 42.83 -87.88
N ARG A 2 26.49 42.74 -88.27
CA ARG A 2 25.38 42.30 -87.38
C ARG A 2 25.05 40.79 -87.42
N ALA A 3 25.70 40.01 -88.29
CA ALA A 3 25.44 38.57 -88.44
C ALA A 3 26.38 37.65 -87.64
N TYR A 4 27.54 38.16 -87.20
CA TYR A 4 28.53 37.36 -86.44
C TYR A 4 28.31 37.40 -84.92
N ILE A 5 27.59 38.41 -84.41
CA ILE A 5 27.23 38.52 -82.98
C ILE A 5 26.05 37.59 -82.65
N ALA A 6 25.14 37.36 -83.60
CA ALA A 6 24.02 36.43 -83.44
C ALA A 6 24.46 34.96 -83.40
N LEU A 7 25.52 34.59 -84.11
CA LEU A 7 26.04 33.21 -84.11
C LEU A 7 26.88 32.89 -82.85
N PHE A 8 27.58 33.88 -82.31
CA PHE A 8 28.38 33.73 -81.09
C PHE A 8 27.50 33.74 -79.81
N LEU A 9 26.40 34.49 -79.79
CA LEU A 9 25.38 34.37 -78.73
C LEU A 9 24.58 33.06 -78.84
N ALA A 10 24.32 32.56 -80.04
CA ALA A 10 23.66 31.26 -80.22
C ALA A 10 24.55 30.09 -79.75
N GLN A 11 25.87 30.18 -79.85
CA GLN A 11 26.80 29.17 -79.31
C GLN A 11 27.00 29.26 -77.80
N ILE A 12 26.91 30.46 -77.20
CA ILE A 12 26.97 30.61 -75.74
C ILE A 12 25.65 30.14 -75.09
N MET A 13 24.49 30.40 -75.71
CA MET A 13 23.20 29.86 -75.26
C MET A 13 23.07 28.34 -75.43
N LEU A 14 23.79 27.73 -76.38
CA LEU A 14 23.79 26.26 -76.56
C LEU A 14 24.68 25.52 -75.54
N ILE A 15 25.64 26.22 -74.91
CA ILE A 15 26.54 25.64 -73.89
C ILE A 15 25.97 25.83 -72.47
N THR A 16 25.06 26.78 -72.26
CA THR A 16 24.32 26.95 -70.99
C THR A 16 23.05 26.10 -70.88
N LEU A 17 22.69 25.33 -71.93
CA LEU A 17 21.58 24.38 -71.94
C LEU A 17 22.01 22.95 -71.51
N LEU A 18 23.19 22.80 -70.91
CA LEU A 18 23.73 21.53 -70.41
C LEU A 18 23.96 21.50 -68.89
N SER A 19 23.43 22.46 -68.13
CA SER A 19 23.40 22.38 -66.67
C SER A 19 22.00 21.96 -66.21
N PRO A 20 21.81 20.73 -65.67
CA PRO A 20 20.53 20.31 -65.13
C PRO A 20 20.23 21.09 -63.83
N PHE A 21 19.01 21.60 -63.70
CA PHE A 21 18.42 21.92 -62.40
C PHE A 21 17.79 20.62 -61.88
N VAL A 22 18.24 20.16 -60.72
CA VAL A 22 17.74 18.98 -60.01
C VAL A 22 16.54 19.45 -59.19
N SER A 23 15.35 18.90 -59.46
CA SER A 23 14.23 18.91 -58.50
C SER A 23 14.42 17.72 -57.57
N ALA A 24 14.30 17.98 -56.28
CA ALA A 24 13.98 17.00 -55.26
C ALA A 24 12.68 16.27 -55.66
N ASP A 25 12.75 14.97 -55.94
CA ASP A 25 11.61 14.11 -56.32
C ASP A 25 11.43 13.05 -55.22
N ASP A 26 10.22 12.94 -54.65
CA ASP A 26 9.83 11.74 -53.91
C ASP A 26 9.87 10.53 -54.87
N VAL A 27 10.40 9.40 -54.40
CA VAL A 27 10.64 8.22 -55.24
C VAL A 27 9.81 7.04 -54.76
N GLU A 28 8.97 6.49 -55.64
CA GLU A 28 8.36 5.16 -55.49
C GLU A 28 9.06 4.16 -56.42
N THR A 29 9.39 2.97 -55.92
CA THR A 29 10.00 1.92 -56.76
C THR A 29 9.00 1.34 -57.77
N SER A 30 9.50 0.87 -58.91
CA SER A 30 8.72 0.16 -59.95
C SER A 30 9.40 -1.14 -60.39
N GLY A 31 10.15 -1.74 -59.46
CA GLY A 31 11.01 -2.92 -59.60
C GLY A 31 12.19 -2.87 -58.63
N ASP A 32 12.96 -3.96 -58.54
CA ASP A 32 14.11 -4.08 -57.63
C ASP A 32 15.18 -3.00 -57.88
N VAL A 33 15.70 -2.41 -56.79
CA VAL A 33 16.70 -1.34 -56.79
C VAL A 33 17.90 -1.74 -55.92
N SER A 34 19.11 -1.34 -56.31
CA SER A 34 20.32 -1.52 -55.51
C SER A 34 21.06 -0.20 -55.26
N TRP A 35 21.33 0.12 -54.01
CA TRP A 35 22.14 1.27 -53.59
C TRP A 35 23.57 0.88 -53.26
N ASN A 36 24.53 1.73 -53.64
CA ASN A 36 25.95 1.60 -53.31
C ASN A 36 26.62 2.98 -53.20
N GLY A 37 27.63 3.10 -52.33
CA GLY A 37 28.41 4.32 -52.16
C GLY A 37 27.73 5.35 -51.25
N THR A 38 27.83 6.65 -51.56
CA THR A 38 27.14 7.69 -50.79
C THR A 38 25.83 8.07 -51.49
N ILE A 39 24.72 7.89 -50.79
CA ILE A 39 23.38 8.30 -51.21
C ILE A 39 23.00 9.52 -50.37
N VAL A 40 22.46 10.55 -51.01
CA VAL A 40 21.87 11.71 -50.33
C VAL A 40 20.44 11.79 -50.82
N LEU A 41 19.48 11.73 -49.90
CA LEU A 41 18.07 11.87 -50.25
C LEU A 41 17.76 13.35 -50.51
N ASP A 42 17.02 13.59 -51.58
CA ASP A 42 16.42 14.87 -51.92
C ASP A 42 14.88 14.82 -51.86
N GLY A 43 14.29 13.68 -51.53
CA GLY A 43 12.85 13.46 -51.31
C GLY A 43 12.61 12.17 -50.52
N ASN A 44 11.35 11.92 -50.13
CA ASN A 44 10.95 10.68 -49.46
C ASN A 44 11.10 9.48 -50.39
N TYR A 45 11.45 8.31 -49.82
CA TYR A 45 11.71 7.11 -50.60
C TYR A 45 10.79 5.95 -50.20
N THR A 46 9.97 5.45 -51.12
CA THR A 46 9.02 4.37 -50.89
C THR A 46 9.34 3.13 -51.73
N VAL A 47 9.56 1.99 -51.08
CA VAL A 47 9.70 0.67 -51.71
C VAL A 47 8.31 0.05 -51.83
N SER A 48 7.78 -0.04 -53.05
CA SER A 48 6.45 -0.57 -53.32
C SER A 48 6.34 -2.07 -53.04
N SER A 49 5.13 -2.54 -52.78
CA SER A 49 4.87 -3.97 -52.53
C SER A 49 5.32 -4.84 -53.70
N GLY A 50 6.11 -5.88 -53.41
CA GLY A 50 6.67 -6.81 -54.39
C GLY A 50 8.04 -6.41 -54.97
N ASP A 51 8.53 -5.21 -54.66
CA ASP A 51 9.87 -4.74 -55.05
C ASP A 51 10.88 -4.96 -53.91
N THR A 52 12.16 -5.13 -54.26
CA THR A 52 13.27 -5.23 -53.30
C THR A 52 14.25 -4.07 -53.42
N LEU A 53 14.52 -3.37 -52.30
CA LEU A 53 15.65 -2.45 -52.17
C LEU A 53 16.83 -3.17 -51.52
N THR A 54 17.98 -3.22 -52.20
CA THR A 54 19.23 -3.80 -51.66
C THR A 54 20.27 -2.70 -51.40
N ILE A 55 20.71 -2.54 -50.15
CA ILE A 55 21.78 -1.62 -49.75
C ILE A 55 23.09 -2.41 -49.69
N SER A 56 24.06 -2.05 -50.54
CA SER A 56 25.34 -2.77 -50.63
C SER A 56 26.28 -2.42 -49.48
N PRO A 57 27.24 -3.31 -49.12
CA PRO A 57 28.25 -3.02 -48.11
C PRO A 57 29.06 -1.74 -48.34
N GLY A 58 29.27 -1.00 -47.24
CA GLY A 58 29.99 0.27 -47.18
C GLY A 58 29.18 1.48 -47.66
N THR A 59 27.87 1.34 -47.84
CA THR A 59 27.00 2.44 -48.28
C THR A 59 26.73 3.40 -47.12
N MET A 60 26.73 4.71 -47.38
CA MET A 60 26.30 5.74 -46.45
C MET A 60 25.13 6.51 -47.04
N ILE A 61 24.01 6.57 -46.33
CA ILE A 61 22.77 7.21 -46.76
C ILE A 61 22.52 8.41 -45.85
N ASP A 62 22.61 9.61 -46.40
CA ASP A 62 22.26 10.86 -45.73
C ASP A 62 20.81 11.21 -46.07
N ALA A 63 19.89 10.93 -45.14
CA ALA A 63 18.46 11.06 -45.32
C ALA A 63 17.97 12.52 -45.29
N LYS A 64 18.80 13.47 -44.85
CA LYS A 64 18.43 14.87 -44.64
C LYS A 64 17.22 14.99 -43.71
N GLU A 65 16.06 15.39 -44.23
CA GLU A 65 14.79 15.53 -43.51
C GLU A 65 13.74 14.53 -44.01
N PHE A 66 14.11 13.63 -44.94
CA PHE A 66 13.20 12.74 -45.65
C PHE A 66 13.17 11.35 -45.03
N TYR A 67 12.03 10.67 -45.08
CA TYR A 67 11.87 9.30 -44.56
C TYR A 67 12.05 8.23 -45.66
N ILE A 68 12.25 6.99 -45.21
CA ILE A 68 12.23 5.80 -46.08
C ILE A 68 11.08 4.89 -45.64
N TYR A 69 10.17 4.55 -46.55
CA TYR A 69 9.02 3.68 -46.30
C TYR A 69 9.10 2.38 -47.12
N VAL A 70 8.92 1.22 -46.50
CA VAL A 70 9.12 -0.09 -47.13
C VAL A 70 7.85 -0.92 -47.04
N ASN A 71 7.10 -1.03 -48.15
CA ASN A 71 5.97 -1.94 -48.31
C ASN A 71 6.35 -3.25 -49.04
N GLY A 72 7.54 -3.30 -49.65
CA GLY A 72 8.15 -4.47 -50.30
C GLY A 72 9.19 -5.15 -49.41
N THR A 73 10.40 -5.38 -49.93
CA THR A 73 11.52 -5.97 -49.17
C THR A 73 12.72 -5.02 -49.11
N LEU A 74 13.31 -4.85 -47.93
CA LEU A 74 14.58 -4.16 -47.73
C LEU A 74 15.66 -5.17 -47.31
N ILE A 75 16.80 -5.18 -48.01
CA ILE A 75 17.97 -5.98 -47.66
C ILE A 75 19.15 -5.03 -47.46
N GLY A 76 19.61 -4.87 -46.22
CA GLY A 76 20.78 -4.07 -45.87
C GLY A 76 21.92 -4.91 -45.32
N ASP A 77 23.15 -4.67 -45.78
CA ASP A 77 24.36 -5.30 -45.28
C ASP A 77 25.47 -4.25 -45.13
N ASN A 78 26.01 -4.09 -43.91
CA ASN A 78 27.17 -3.26 -43.59
C ASN A 78 27.06 -1.82 -44.12
N ALA A 79 26.01 -1.10 -43.74
CA ALA A 79 25.74 0.27 -44.19
C ALA A 79 25.21 1.18 -43.07
N THR A 80 25.27 2.49 -43.31
CA THR A 80 24.83 3.51 -42.36
C THR A 80 23.76 4.41 -42.97
N ILE A 81 22.68 4.66 -42.23
CA ILE A 81 21.63 5.63 -42.55
C ILE A 81 21.63 6.69 -41.45
N PHE A 82 21.71 7.96 -41.82
CA PHE A 82 21.72 9.05 -40.83
C PHE A 82 21.18 10.33 -41.43
N SER A 83 20.86 11.31 -40.58
CA SER A 83 20.68 12.69 -41.02
C SER A 83 21.89 13.54 -40.65
N SER A 84 22.38 14.29 -41.64
CA SER A 84 23.35 15.37 -41.45
C SER A 84 22.72 16.73 -41.16
N THR A 85 21.39 16.84 -41.21
CA THR A 85 20.69 18.10 -40.95
C THR A 85 20.64 18.32 -39.44
N PRO A 86 21.07 19.49 -38.91
CA PRO A 86 21.02 19.76 -37.48
C PRO A 86 19.58 19.84 -36.97
N SER A 87 19.30 19.32 -35.78
CA SER A 87 18.00 19.55 -35.13
C SER A 87 17.81 21.05 -34.84
N LYS A 88 16.58 21.56 -34.92
CA LYS A 88 16.25 22.94 -34.56
C LYS A 88 16.08 23.17 -33.05
N ILE A 89 16.24 22.12 -32.23
CA ILE A 89 16.25 22.23 -30.77
C ILE A 89 17.61 22.83 -30.35
N GLY A 90 17.55 23.86 -29.51
CA GLY A 90 18.62 24.85 -29.32
C GLY A 90 19.98 24.32 -28.89
N ASP A 91 21.00 25.14 -29.16
CA ASP A 91 22.39 24.99 -28.73
C ASP A 91 22.51 25.07 -27.20
N VAL A 92 22.17 23.97 -26.50
CA VAL A 92 22.55 23.73 -25.10
C VAL A 92 23.67 22.71 -25.06
N SER A 93 24.73 23.06 -24.35
CA SER A 93 26.06 22.44 -24.34
C SER A 93 26.16 21.01 -23.79
N ASN A 94 25.06 20.25 -23.76
CA ASN A 94 25.00 18.87 -23.26
C ASN A 94 24.33 17.95 -24.31
N ALA A 95 25.08 17.54 -25.34
CA ALA A 95 25.02 16.29 -26.13
C ALA A 95 23.68 15.53 -26.43
N TYR A 96 22.49 16.12 -26.37
CA TYR A 96 21.22 15.47 -26.74
C TYR A 96 20.53 16.25 -27.86
N SER A 97 20.50 15.68 -29.07
CA SER A 97 19.82 16.29 -30.22
C SER A 97 19.32 15.18 -31.15
N PRO A 98 18.06 14.75 -31.06
CA PRO A 98 17.45 13.85 -32.05
C PRO A 98 17.47 14.55 -33.41
N GLY A 99 17.83 13.83 -34.48
CA GLY A 99 17.91 14.45 -35.80
C GLY A 99 16.52 14.67 -36.43
N VAL A 100 16.51 15.38 -37.57
CA VAL A 100 15.32 16.07 -38.14
C VAL A 100 14.45 15.22 -39.07
N TRP A 101 14.79 13.95 -39.30
CA TRP A 101 14.03 13.05 -40.18
C TRP A 101 13.27 12.00 -39.36
N ASP A 102 12.16 11.52 -39.92
CA ASP A 102 11.24 10.61 -39.22
C ASP A 102 11.72 9.16 -39.10
N GLY A 103 12.75 8.79 -39.87
CA GLY A 103 13.36 7.46 -39.83
C GLY A 103 13.00 6.50 -40.96
N LEU A 104 13.22 5.22 -40.67
CA LEU A 104 12.90 4.09 -41.55
C LEU A 104 11.60 3.39 -41.09
N PHE A 105 10.65 3.23 -42.01
CA PHE A 105 9.35 2.61 -41.75
C PHE A 105 9.20 1.32 -42.55
N ILE A 106 8.90 0.20 -41.88
CA ILE A 106 8.52 -1.07 -42.52
C ILE A 106 7.00 -1.19 -42.39
N GLY A 107 6.28 -1.05 -43.51
CA GLY A 107 4.81 -1.14 -43.52
C GLY A 107 4.30 -2.55 -43.24
N ASN A 108 2.98 -2.72 -43.08
CA ASN A 108 2.37 -4.00 -42.67
C ASN A 108 2.63 -5.17 -43.65
N SER A 109 2.94 -4.90 -44.91
CA SER A 109 3.34 -5.93 -45.89
C SER A 109 4.85 -5.97 -46.15
N GLY A 110 5.60 -5.10 -45.47
CA GLY A 110 7.02 -4.93 -45.62
C GLY A 110 7.81 -6.00 -44.87
N HIS A 111 8.97 -6.37 -45.41
CA HIS A 111 9.93 -7.24 -44.76
C HIS A 111 11.34 -6.64 -44.86
N ALA A 112 12.06 -6.55 -43.75
CA ALA A 112 13.41 -6.03 -43.71
C ALA A 112 14.40 -7.07 -43.17
N ILE A 113 15.52 -7.24 -43.87
CA ILE A 113 16.67 -8.04 -43.44
C ILE A 113 17.86 -7.09 -43.30
N LEU A 114 18.30 -6.83 -42.07
CA LEU A 114 19.32 -5.84 -41.75
C LEU A 114 20.51 -6.51 -41.03
N ASP A 115 21.65 -6.66 -41.73
CA ASP A 115 22.88 -7.20 -41.14
C ASP A 115 23.95 -6.09 -41.03
N ASN A 116 24.48 -5.88 -39.82
CA ASN A 116 25.54 -4.91 -39.56
C ASN A 116 25.19 -3.47 -40.02
N MET A 117 23.97 -3.02 -39.68
CA MET A 117 23.45 -1.72 -40.07
C MET A 117 23.55 -0.72 -38.91
N THR A 118 23.82 0.56 -39.22
CA THR A 118 23.71 1.66 -38.25
C THR A 118 22.66 2.66 -38.73
N ILE A 119 21.69 3.01 -37.89
CA ILE A 119 20.69 4.05 -38.17
C ILE A 119 20.77 5.10 -37.06
N SER A 120 20.86 6.38 -37.41
CA SER A 120 21.03 7.42 -36.39
C SER A 120 20.48 8.80 -36.72
N ASN A 121 20.40 9.63 -35.68
CA ASN A 121 19.96 11.03 -35.74
C ASN A 121 18.54 11.14 -36.35
N ALA A 122 17.54 10.50 -35.78
CA ALA A 122 16.14 10.51 -36.25
C ALA A 122 15.17 10.77 -35.08
N SER A 123 13.90 11.11 -35.36
CA SER A 123 12.86 11.12 -34.31
C SER A 123 12.56 9.68 -33.86
N SER A 124 12.16 8.80 -34.79
CA SER A 124 12.16 7.35 -34.62
C SER A 124 13.21 6.74 -35.54
N CYS A 125 14.16 5.98 -35.01
CA CYS A 125 15.20 5.37 -35.83
C CYS A 125 14.60 4.32 -36.80
N LEU A 126 13.75 3.43 -36.28
CA LEU A 126 13.12 2.35 -37.04
C LEU A 126 11.72 2.03 -36.51
N SER A 127 10.70 2.10 -37.37
CA SER A 127 9.32 1.69 -37.05
C SER A 127 8.92 0.48 -37.89
N VAL A 128 8.42 -0.59 -37.26
CA VAL A 128 8.15 -1.90 -37.91
C VAL A 128 6.71 -2.35 -37.65
N TYR A 129 5.90 -2.33 -38.70
CA TYR A 129 4.53 -2.89 -38.70
C TYR A 129 4.44 -4.25 -39.40
N GLY A 130 5.48 -4.64 -40.14
CA GLY A 130 5.61 -5.94 -40.82
C GLY A 130 6.62 -6.85 -40.13
N ASP A 131 7.55 -7.42 -40.90
CA ASP A 131 8.56 -8.38 -40.41
C ASP A 131 9.98 -7.78 -40.42
N LEU A 132 10.74 -7.94 -39.32
CA LEU A 132 12.14 -7.56 -39.21
C LEU A 132 13.03 -8.76 -38.81
N ASP A 133 14.03 -9.08 -39.63
CA ASP A 133 15.17 -9.93 -39.27
C ASP A 133 16.43 -9.08 -39.20
N ALA A 134 16.96 -8.83 -38.00
CA ALA A 134 18.15 -8.00 -37.82
C ALA A 134 19.28 -8.69 -37.06
N LYS A 135 20.51 -8.38 -37.47
CA LYS A 135 21.73 -8.84 -36.81
C LYS A 135 22.73 -7.70 -36.74
N ASN A 136 23.30 -7.46 -35.57
CA ASN A 136 24.26 -6.37 -35.35
C ASN A 136 23.73 -5.00 -35.81
N LEU A 137 22.47 -4.69 -35.45
CA LEU A 137 21.81 -3.42 -35.76
C LEU A 137 22.09 -2.40 -34.63
N GLU A 138 22.64 -1.26 -34.98
CA GLU A 138 22.87 -0.14 -34.06
C GLU A 138 21.92 1.02 -34.36
N LEU A 139 21.12 1.41 -33.37
CA LEU A 139 20.24 2.57 -33.41
C LEU A 139 20.77 3.62 -32.41
N SER A 140 21.08 4.82 -32.88
CA SER A 140 21.69 5.84 -32.01
C SER A 140 21.22 7.28 -32.23
N ASN A 141 21.23 8.08 -31.15
CA ASN A 141 20.80 9.49 -31.15
C ASN A 141 19.38 9.67 -31.71
N CYS A 142 18.43 8.88 -31.22
CA CYS A 142 17.03 8.92 -31.62
C CYS A 142 16.11 9.16 -30.42
N LEU A 143 14.92 9.75 -30.59
CA LEU A 143 13.96 9.81 -29.48
C LEU A 143 13.41 8.40 -29.19
N LEU A 144 13.08 7.66 -30.26
CA LEU A 144 12.67 6.26 -30.23
C LEU A 144 13.66 5.42 -31.04
N GLY A 145 14.20 4.35 -30.46
CA GLY A 145 15.08 3.41 -31.17
C GLY A 145 14.29 2.55 -32.16
N LEU A 146 13.75 1.43 -31.68
CA LEU A 146 12.87 0.55 -32.45
C LEU A 146 11.43 0.65 -31.96
N ASP A 147 10.50 1.05 -32.83
CA ASP A 147 9.06 1.02 -32.58
C ASP A 147 8.44 -0.18 -33.30
N LEU A 148 8.13 -1.24 -32.58
CA LEU A 148 7.70 -2.54 -33.10
C LEU A 148 6.21 -2.78 -32.84
N HIS A 149 5.45 -2.96 -33.91
CA HIS A 149 4.03 -3.37 -33.90
C HIS A 149 3.78 -4.74 -34.56
N GLY A 150 4.73 -5.21 -35.39
CA GLY A 150 4.69 -6.50 -36.08
C GLY A 150 5.56 -7.57 -35.42
N ASP A 151 6.32 -8.31 -36.24
CA ASP A 151 7.20 -9.38 -35.79
C ASP A 151 8.68 -8.99 -35.98
N ALA A 152 9.52 -9.22 -34.97
CA ALA A 152 10.96 -8.98 -35.06
C ALA A 152 11.80 -10.10 -34.43
N SER A 153 12.82 -10.55 -35.16
CA SER A 153 13.92 -11.36 -34.64
C SER A 153 15.22 -10.57 -34.75
N VAL A 154 15.78 -10.17 -33.61
CA VAL A 154 16.97 -9.31 -33.55
C VAL A 154 18.07 -9.93 -32.70
N SER A 155 19.31 -9.88 -33.18
CA SER A 155 20.48 -10.39 -32.44
C SER A 155 21.64 -9.40 -32.49
N MET A 156 22.41 -9.28 -31.40
CA MET A 156 23.48 -8.29 -31.28
C MET A 156 22.98 -6.85 -31.50
N PHE A 157 21.77 -6.53 -31.04
CA PHE A 157 21.19 -5.20 -31.19
C PHE A 157 21.86 -4.20 -30.25
N THR A 158 22.03 -2.95 -30.67
CA THR A 158 22.54 -1.87 -29.84
C THR A 158 21.61 -0.66 -29.92
N ALA A 159 21.04 -0.25 -28.78
CA ALA A 159 20.41 1.06 -28.62
C ALA A 159 21.34 1.97 -27.81
N ASN A 160 21.70 3.12 -28.36
CA ASN A 160 22.70 4.00 -27.76
C ASN A 160 22.27 5.47 -27.84
N HIS A 161 22.11 6.13 -26.68
CA HIS A 161 21.57 7.49 -26.59
C HIS A 161 20.17 7.60 -27.24
N THR A 162 19.21 6.84 -26.72
CA THR A 162 17.80 6.97 -27.09
C THR A 162 17.03 7.76 -26.04
N GLY A 163 16.25 8.76 -26.46
CA GLY A 163 15.64 9.75 -25.56
C GLY A 163 14.53 9.18 -24.66
N ALA A 164 13.55 8.47 -25.25
CA ALA A 164 12.43 7.88 -24.53
C ALA A 164 12.60 6.36 -24.41
N PHE A 165 12.60 5.65 -25.55
CA PHE A 165 12.61 4.18 -25.58
C PHE A 165 13.72 3.66 -26.48
N GLY A 166 14.47 2.66 -26.00
CA GLY A 166 15.38 1.86 -26.83
C GLY A 166 14.59 0.98 -27.78
N ILE A 167 13.59 0.26 -27.24
CA ILE A 167 12.58 -0.48 -27.98
C ILE A 167 11.20 -0.22 -27.35
N ARG A 168 10.20 0.07 -28.17
CA ARG A 168 8.78 0.01 -27.81
C ARG A 168 8.15 -1.15 -28.57
N ASN A 169 7.62 -2.15 -27.87
CA ASN A 169 7.06 -3.38 -28.43
C ASN A 169 5.56 -3.52 -28.11
N THR A 170 4.73 -3.52 -29.15
CA THR A 170 3.31 -3.89 -29.09
C THR A 170 3.00 -5.18 -29.87
N GLY A 171 4.03 -5.79 -30.49
CA GLY A 171 3.96 -6.97 -31.34
C GLY A 171 4.67 -8.20 -30.73
N ASN A 172 5.46 -8.92 -31.54
CA ASN A 172 6.25 -10.07 -31.09
C ASN A 172 7.75 -9.79 -31.28
N LEU A 173 8.50 -9.74 -30.18
CA LEU A 173 9.94 -9.50 -30.17
C LEU A 173 10.71 -10.72 -29.67
N SER A 174 11.60 -11.24 -30.51
CA SER A 174 12.67 -12.16 -30.10
C SER A 174 14.01 -11.43 -30.19
N ILE A 175 14.66 -11.20 -29.05
CA ILE A 175 15.89 -10.41 -28.95
C ILE A 175 16.98 -11.16 -28.19
N ASN A 176 18.21 -11.18 -28.72
CA ASN A 176 19.34 -11.75 -27.99
C ASN A 176 20.68 -11.03 -28.15
N ASN A 177 21.55 -11.19 -27.15
CA ASN A 177 22.92 -10.65 -27.11
C ASN A 177 22.98 -9.13 -27.32
N SER A 178 22.05 -8.39 -26.72
CA SER A 178 21.81 -6.97 -27.05
C SER A 178 22.21 -6.01 -25.94
N VAL A 179 22.51 -4.77 -26.30
CA VAL A 179 23.07 -3.75 -25.41
C VAL A 179 22.26 -2.45 -25.51
N PHE A 180 21.98 -1.85 -24.36
CA PHE A 180 21.25 -0.60 -24.21
C PHE A 180 22.06 0.36 -23.34
N THR A 181 22.39 1.53 -23.87
CA THR A 181 23.23 2.52 -23.18
C THR A 181 22.62 3.91 -23.22
N GLN A 182 22.54 4.58 -22.06
CA GLN A 182 22.06 5.98 -21.94
C GLN A 182 20.67 6.16 -22.54
N THR A 183 19.68 5.49 -21.94
CA THR A 183 18.29 5.47 -22.40
C THR A 183 17.34 5.62 -21.22
N THR A 184 16.20 6.28 -21.40
CA THR A 184 15.19 6.38 -20.32
C THR A 184 14.55 5.01 -20.05
N VAL A 185 13.97 4.37 -21.06
CA VAL A 185 13.48 2.98 -20.96
C VAL A 185 14.14 2.09 -22.01
N GLY A 186 14.80 1.02 -21.60
CA GLY A 186 15.48 0.09 -22.49
C GLY A 186 14.51 -0.63 -23.43
N ILE A 187 13.58 -1.40 -22.86
CA ILE A 187 12.49 -2.07 -23.58
C ILE A 187 11.17 -1.79 -22.86
N HIS A 188 10.21 -1.18 -23.55
CA HIS A 188 8.82 -1.09 -23.09
C HIS A 188 7.96 -2.07 -23.90
N SER A 189 7.24 -2.98 -23.24
CA SER A 189 6.50 -4.07 -23.90
C SER A 189 5.06 -4.18 -23.40
N THR A 190 4.12 -4.13 -24.34
CA THR A 190 2.70 -4.52 -24.15
C THR A 190 2.32 -5.74 -25.01
N GLY A 191 3.27 -6.25 -25.79
CA GLY A 191 3.15 -7.47 -26.61
C GLY A 191 3.96 -8.65 -26.05
N ASN A 192 4.36 -9.59 -26.90
CA ASN A 192 5.17 -10.74 -26.50
C ASN A 192 6.67 -10.41 -26.60
N LEU A 193 7.42 -10.67 -25.54
CA LEU A 193 8.86 -10.45 -25.42
C LEU A 193 9.56 -11.75 -25.04
N GLN A 194 10.47 -12.21 -25.92
CA GLN A 194 11.45 -13.26 -25.63
C GLN A 194 12.85 -12.67 -25.68
N GLY A 195 13.47 -12.49 -24.52
CA GLY A 195 14.80 -11.88 -24.37
C GLY A 195 15.83 -12.85 -23.83
N ASP A 196 17.04 -12.87 -24.40
CA ASP A 196 18.18 -13.62 -23.84
C ASP A 196 19.48 -12.82 -23.93
N THR A 197 20.21 -12.71 -22.84
CA THR A 197 21.52 -12.05 -22.79
C THR A 197 21.39 -10.57 -23.17
N LEU A 198 20.79 -9.77 -22.27
CA LEU A 198 20.55 -8.34 -22.45
C LEU A 198 21.41 -7.54 -21.47
N SER A 199 21.99 -6.42 -21.90
CA SER A 199 22.81 -5.56 -21.05
C SER A 199 22.29 -4.13 -21.06
N PHE A 200 22.06 -3.56 -19.89
CA PHE A 200 21.59 -2.18 -19.70
C PHE A 200 22.62 -1.37 -18.90
N THR A 201 23.02 -0.21 -19.40
CA THR A 201 24.01 0.66 -18.75
C THR A 201 23.60 2.13 -18.77
N ASN A 202 23.52 2.77 -17.61
CA ASN A 202 22.99 4.13 -17.45
C ASN A 202 21.58 4.26 -18.05
N VAL A 203 20.66 3.41 -17.59
CA VAL A 203 19.27 3.35 -18.08
C VAL A 203 18.31 3.68 -16.94
N GLY A 204 17.20 4.37 -17.21
CA GLY A 204 16.15 4.57 -16.20
C GLY A 204 15.49 3.24 -15.83
N VAL A 205 14.68 2.70 -16.75
CA VAL A 205 14.05 1.38 -16.62
C VAL A 205 14.63 0.41 -17.64
N GLY A 206 15.16 -0.74 -17.21
CA GLY A 206 15.72 -1.75 -18.10
C GLY A 206 14.65 -2.35 -19.01
N ILE A 207 13.69 -3.05 -18.42
CA ILE A 207 12.51 -3.60 -19.10
C ILE A 207 11.26 -3.18 -18.33
N ASP A 208 10.28 -2.67 -19.06
CA ASP A 208 8.95 -2.34 -18.57
C ASP A 208 7.91 -3.19 -19.31
N ALA A 209 7.26 -4.11 -18.60
CA ALA A 209 6.26 -5.02 -19.15
C ALA A 209 4.90 -4.73 -18.51
N GLU A 210 3.94 -4.28 -19.32
CA GLU A 210 2.60 -3.89 -18.84
C GLU A 210 1.51 -4.89 -19.23
N ASN A 211 1.71 -5.66 -20.30
CA ASN A 211 0.75 -6.67 -20.78
C ASN A 211 1.46 -7.72 -21.65
N GLY A 212 0.75 -8.79 -21.98
CA GLY A 212 1.26 -9.85 -22.86
C GLY A 212 2.11 -10.88 -22.12
N ASP A 213 3.16 -11.36 -22.78
CA ASP A 213 4.06 -12.39 -22.27
C ASP A 213 5.50 -11.86 -22.26
N SER A 214 6.20 -12.03 -21.13
CA SER A 214 7.59 -11.59 -20.95
C SER A 214 8.42 -12.74 -20.39
N GLU A 215 9.14 -13.41 -21.28
CA GLU A 215 10.13 -14.45 -20.96
C GLU A 215 11.54 -13.88 -21.21
N VAL A 216 12.26 -13.58 -20.14
CA VAL A 216 13.57 -12.94 -20.23
C VAL A 216 14.63 -13.66 -19.42
N GLU A 217 15.79 -13.87 -20.05
CA GLU A 217 16.92 -14.59 -19.48
C GLU A 217 18.24 -13.78 -19.56
N ASN A 218 19.12 -13.95 -18.57
CA ASN A 218 20.50 -13.45 -18.57
C ASN A 218 20.62 -11.92 -18.72
N ILE A 219 19.93 -11.15 -17.89
CA ILE A 219 19.98 -9.68 -17.86
C ILE A 219 21.18 -9.19 -17.04
N GLN A 220 21.94 -8.25 -17.59
CA GLN A 220 23.03 -7.52 -16.93
C GLN A 220 22.67 -6.04 -16.79
N VAL A 221 22.85 -5.48 -15.59
CA VAL A 221 22.55 -4.07 -15.31
C VAL A 221 23.74 -3.33 -14.69
N GLU A 222 23.99 -2.11 -15.12
CA GLU A 222 25.00 -1.21 -14.53
C GLU A 222 24.47 0.21 -14.48
N ASN A 223 24.27 0.74 -13.26
CA ASN A 223 23.68 2.06 -13.03
C ASN A 223 22.29 2.19 -13.69
N VAL A 224 21.39 1.31 -13.28
CA VAL A 224 19.98 1.30 -13.70
C VAL A 224 19.09 1.73 -12.54
N SER A 225 18.04 2.52 -12.77
CA SER A 225 17.10 2.88 -11.69
C SER A 225 16.21 1.70 -11.34
N THR A 226 15.48 1.15 -12.32
CA THR A 226 14.65 -0.06 -12.15
C THR A 226 15.04 -1.10 -13.18
N SER A 227 15.46 -2.31 -12.78
CA SER A 227 15.94 -3.29 -13.75
C SER A 227 14.81 -3.95 -14.54
N TYR A 228 13.74 -4.36 -13.86
CA TYR A 228 12.59 -5.04 -14.46
C TYR A 228 11.30 -4.61 -13.77
N LYS A 229 10.36 -4.05 -14.52
CA LYS A 229 9.01 -3.68 -14.08
C LYS A 229 7.98 -4.60 -14.74
N VAL A 230 7.05 -5.14 -13.95
CA VAL A 230 5.97 -6.00 -14.41
C VAL A 230 4.65 -5.65 -13.74
N SER A 231 3.63 -5.43 -14.57
CA SER A 231 2.28 -5.03 -14.12
C SER A 231 1.26 -6.16 -14.23
N SER A 232 0.03 -5.89 -13.80
CA SER A 232 -1.10 -6.82 -13.95
C SER A 232 -1.34 -7.22 -15.41
N GLY A 233 -1.57 -8.51 -15.66
CA GLY A 233 -1.88 -9.04 -16.99
C GLY A 233 -0.68 -9.54 -17.80
N VAL A 234 0.56 -9.35 -17.31
CA VAL A 234 1.76 -9.99 -17.87
C VAL A 234 1.86 -11.43 -17.38
N THR A 235 2.18 -12.35 -18.29
CA THR A 235 2.63 -13.71 -17.94
C THR A 235 4.11 -13.90 -18.24
N GLY A 236 4.74 -14.91 -17.65
CA GLY A 236 6.11 -15.32 -17.99
C GLY A 236 7.03 -15.42 -16.78
N GLN A 237 8.32 -15.15 -17.00
CA GLN A 237 9.36 -15.31 -15.98
C GLN A 237 10.61 -14.48 -16.29
N LEU A 238 11.35 -14.15 -15.23
CA LEU A 238 12.68 -13.57 -15.28
C LEU A 238 13.69 -14.55 -14.67
N ILE A 239 14.68 -14.98 -15.47
CA ILE A 239 15.76 -15.87 -15.01
C ILE A 239 17.12 -15.22 -15.24
N GLY A 240 17.92 -15.09 -14.20
CA GLY A 240 19.30 -14.60 -14.34
C GLY A 240 19.38 -13.09 -14.50
N LEU A 241 19.14 -12.34 -13.43
CA LEU A 241 19.34 -10.88 -13.40
C LEU A 241 20.55 -10.57 -12.52
N SER A 242 21.55 -9.85 -13.04
CA SER A 242 22.69 -9.45 -12.20
C SER A 242 23.29 -8.10 -12.51
N GLY A 243 23.95 -7.49 -11.51
CA GLY A 243 24.65 -6.22 -11.66
C GLY A 243 24.30 -5.19 -10.58
N GLN A 244 24.37 -3.90 -10.93
CA GLN A 244 24.10 -2.78 -10.03
C GLN A 244 22.87 -1.96 -10.46
N THR A 245 21.92 -1.79 -9.55
CA THR A 245 20.64 -1.08 -9.77
C THR A 245 20.20 -0.33 -8.51
N ILE A 246 19.23 0.58 -8.59
CA ILE A 246 18.56 1.16 -7.42
C ILE A 246 17.48 0.17 -6.93
N LEU A 247 16.50 -0.13 -7.80
CA LEU A 247 15.45 -1.14 -7.64
C LEU A 247 15.69 -2.31 -8.61
N GLY A 248 15.71 -3.54 -8.09
CA GLY A 248 15.79 -4.75 -8.92
C GLY A 248 14.52 -4.99 -9.69
N ILE A 249 13.44 -5.29 -8.96
CA ILE A 249 12.17 -5.73 -9.52
C ILE A 249 11.05 -4.84 -8.98
N ASP A 250 10.26 -4.29 -9.87
CA ASP A 250 8.97 -3.67 -9.56
C ASP A 250 7.87 -4.61 -10.05
N ALA A 251 7.08 -5.16 -9.14
CA ALA A 251 6.11 -6.22 -9.39
C ALA A 251 4.71 -5.85 -8.87
N GLN A 252 4.38 -4.55 -8.86
CA GLN A 252 3.06 -4.03 -8.49
C GLN A 252 1.94 -4.68 -9.32
N ASP A 253 0.87 -5.11 -8.62
CA ASP A 253 -0.31 -5.80 -9.16
C ASP A 253 -0.02 -7.05 -10.01
N SER A 254 1.21 -7.57 -9.97
CA SER A 254 1.62 -8.72 -10.77
C SER A 254 0.91 -10.00 -10.32
N GLN A 255 0.73 -10.94 -11.26
CA GLN A 255 0.01 -12.19 -11.00
C GLN A 255 0.81 -13.42 -11.43
N GLY A 256 1.31 -14.19 -10.48
CA GLY A 256 1.96 -15.48 -10.72
C GLY A 256 3.30 -15.42 -11.46
N HIS A 257 3.97 -14.27 -11.48
CA HIS A 257 5.27 -14.10 -12.17
C HIS A 257 6.40 -14.77 -11.38
N VAL A 258 7.37 -15.36 -12.09
CA VAL A 258 8.48 -16.10 -11.47
C VAL A 258 9.79 -15.34 -11.64
N PHE A 259 10.55 -15.19 -10.55
CA PHE A 259 11.86 -14.55 -10.50
C PHE A 259 12.91 -15.53 -9.99
N GLN A 260 13.93 -15.82 -10.79
CA GLN A 260 14.92 -16.84 -10.46
C GLN A 260 16.36 -16.37 -10.78
N ASP A 261 17.33 -16.85 -10.00
CA ASP A 261 18.76 -16.64 -10.23
C ASP A 261 19.15 -15.14 -10.23
N ILE A 262 18.78 -14.42 -9.17
CA ILE A 262 18.98 -12.96 -9.06
C ILE A 262 20.26 -12.66 -8.27
N SER A 263 21.17 -11.85 -8.81
CA SER A 263 22.43 -11.46 -8.18
C SER A 263 22.71 -9.95 -8.31
N LEU A 264 22.21 -9.16 -7.37
CA LEU A 264 22.17 -7.71 -7.47
C LEU A 264 22.95 -7.00 -6.34
N THR A 265 23.44 -5.80 -6.65
CA THR A 265 23.87 -4.81 -5.67
C THR A 265 23.02 -3.55 -5.86
N GLY A 266 22.38 -3.06 -4.80
CA GLY A 266 21.45 -1.93 -4.93
C GLY A 266 20.80 -1.49 -3.64
N GLU A 267 19.74 -0.70 -3.74
CA GLU A 267 18.99 -0.22 -2.57
C GLU A 267 17.79 -1.12 -2.23
N ARG A 268 17.05 -1.58 -3.26
CA ARG A 268 15.89 -2.46 -3.10
C ARG A 268 15.96 -3.63 -4.09
N LEU A 269 15.66 -4.84 -3.63
CA LEU A 269 15.59 -6.04 -4.47
C LEU A 269 14.25 -6.08 -5.20
N ILE A 270 13.15 -6.02 -4.45
CA ILE A 270 11.80 -6.15 -4.98
C ILE A 270 10.83 -5.24 -4.23
N HIS A 271 9.98 -4.57 -4.99
CA HIS A 271 8.79 -3.89 -4.51
C HIS A 271 7.56 -4.52 -5.16
N ALA A 272 6.55 -4.85 -4.37
CA ALA A 272 5.27 -5.32 -4.87
C ALA A 272 4.17 -4.86 -3.90
N ASP A 273 3.17 -4.17 -4.43
CA ASP A 273 1.90 -3.96 -3.74
C ASP A 273 0.76 -4.49 -4.62
N GLY A 274 -0.28 -5.03 -4.00
CA GLY A 274 -1.40 -5.63 -4.71
C GLY A 274 -1.08 -6.94 -5.47
N ALA A 275 0.13 -7.49 -5.34
CA ALA A 275 0.52 -8.70 -6.07
C ALA A 275 -0.30 -9.93 -5.64
N HIS A 276 -0.55 -10.83 -6.58
CA HIS A 276 -1.25 -12.10 -6.33
C HIS A 276 -0.41 -13.27 -6.83
N ASP A 277 0.03 -14.14 -5.92
CA ASP A 277 1.01 -15.19 -6.18
C ASP A 277 2.38 -14.69 -6.68
N LEU A 278 3.42 -14.84 -5.87
CA LEU A 278 4.78 -14.35 -6.18
C LEU A 278 5.82 -15.41 -5.86
N TYR A 279 6.71 -15.72 -6.81
CA TYR A 279 7.71 -16.78 -6.64
C TYR A 279 9.12 -16.23 -6.90
N VAL A 280 9.97 -16.28 -5.88
CA VAL A 280 11.34 -15.74 -5.92
C VAL A 280 12.32 -16.80 -5.43
N GLN A 281 13.30 -17.19 -6.24
CA GLN A 281 14.25 -18.25 -5.90
C GLN A 281 15.70 -17.94 -6.28
N ASN A 282 16.64 -18.43 -5.46
CA ASN A 282 18.09 -18.33 -5.66
C ASN A 282 18.55 -16.87 -5.83
N VAL A 283 18.48 -16.14 -4.72
CA VAL A 283 18.76 -14.71 -4.67
C VAL A 283 20.05 -14.44 -3.90
N GLN A 284 20.90 -13.59 -4.47
CA GLN A 284 22.02 -12.96 -3.79
C GLN A 284 21.93 -11.44 -3.94
N PHE A 285 21.63 -10.75 -2.84
CA PHE A 285 21.52 -9.30 -2.81
C PHE A 285 22.52 -8.68 -1.84
N THR A 286 23.21 -7.62 -2.27
CA THR A 286 24.08 -6.80 -1.42
C THR A 286 23.60 -5.35 -1.41
N GLY A 287 23.29 -4.83 -0.23
CA GLY A 287 22.81 -3.46 -0.04
C GLY A 287 23.86 -2.39 -0.30
N LEU A 288 23.39 -1.25 -0.82
CA LEU A 288 24.00 0.06 -0.71
C LEU A 288 23.40 0.79 0.50
N GLU A 289 24.07 1.83 1.03
CA GLU A 289 23.54 2.62 2.15
C GLU A 289 22.20 3.27 1.75
N SER A 290 21.10 2.66 2.20
CA SER A 290 19.72 3.11 2.02
C SER A 290 18.90 2.69 3.23
N ALA A 291 17.83 3.42 3.52
CA ALA A 291 16.96 3.17 4.67
C ALA A 291 15.63 2.52 4.27
N MET A 292 15.48 2.17 2.99
CA MET A 292 14.36 1.41 2.44
C MET A 292 14.42 -0.07 2.83
N ASN A 293 13.28 -0.75 2.75
CA ASN A 293 13.21 -2.21 2.81
C ASN A 293 13.72 -2.79 1.50
N VAL A 294 14.53 -3.85 1.58
CA VAL A 294 15.08 -4.53 0.41
C VAL A 294 14.02 -5.38 -0.28
N VAL A 295 13.21 -6.07 0.51
CA VAL A 295 12.01 -6.77 0.09
C VAL A 295 10.84 -6.03 0.72
N ASP A 296 9.99 -5.47 -0.12
CA ASP A 296 8.81 -4.70 0.29
C ASP A 296 7.60 -5.26 -0.46
N VAL A 297 6.87 -6.17 0.18
CA VAL A 297 5.84 -6.97 -0.48
C VAL A 297 4.54 -6.96 0.32
N SER A 298 3.50 -6.39 -0.29
CA SER A 298 2.10 -6.51 0.11
C SER A 298 1.39 -7.34 -0.95
N ALA A 299 0.83 -8.49 -0.54
CA ALA A 299 0.33 -9.48 -1.49
C ALA A 299 -0.86 -10.30 -0.95
N SER A 300 -1.50 -11.01 -1.87
CA SER A 300 -2.50 -12.05 -1.60
C SER A 300 -2.11 -13.37 -2.27
N GLY A 301 -2.75 -14.47 -1.87
CA GLY A 301 -2.42 -15.80 -2.41
C GLY A 301 -1.16 -16.39 -1.75
N LEU A 302 -0.25 -16.95 -2.54
CA LEU A 302 0.99 -17.57 -2.08
C LEU A 302 2.22 -16.74 -2.45
N VAL A 303 3.01 -16.32 -1.46
CA VAL A 303 4.31 -15.69 -1.70
C VAL A 303 5.41 -16.63 -1.23
N TRP A 304 6.27 -17.05 -2.16
CA TRP A 304 7.33 -18.02 -1.90
C TRP A 304 8.71 -17.45 -2.18
N PHE A 305 9.56 -17.43 -1.15
CA PHE A 305 10.99 -17.12 -1.26
C PHE A 305 11.83 -18.32 -0.84
N ASP A 306 12.75 -18.75 -1.70
CA ASP A 306 13.64 -19.88 -1.42
C ASP A 306 15.09 -19.58 -1.83
N GLU A 307 16.04 -20.02 -0.99
CA GLU A 307 17.48 -19.81 -1.18
C GLU A 307 17.85 -18.32 -1.38
N THR A 308 17.55 -17.48 -0.37
CA THR A 308 17.79 -16.03 -0.44
C THR A 308 18.88 -15.59 0.52
N VAL A 309 19.87 -14.87 -0.01
CA VAL A 309 20.96 -14.24 0.73
C VAL A 309 20.88 -12.72 0.59
N ILE A 310 20.67 -12.00 1.69
CA ILE A 310 20.62 -10.53 1.74
C ILE A 310 21.70 -10.03 2.71
N GLN A 311 22.59 -9.14 2.25
CA GLN A 311 23.73 -8.68 3.05
C GLN A 311 23.94 -7.17 2.99
N ASN A 312 24.45 -6.57 4.07
CA ASN A 312 24.78 -5.14 4.18
C ASN A 312 23.59 -4.21 3.92
N VAL A 313 22.43 -4.52 4.49
CA VAL A 313 21.20 -3.72 4.32
C VAL A 313 20.77 -3.09 5.63
N THR A 314 19.98 -2.02 5.58
CA THR A 314 19.40 -1.44 6.80
C THR A 314 18.19 -2.24 7.27
N LYS A 315 17.28 -2.55 6.34
CA LYS A 315 16.04 -3.32 6.58
C LYS A 315 15.91 -4.39 5.50
N ALA A 316 15.72 -5.65 5.87
CA ALA A 316 15.65 -6.73 4.88
C ALA A 316 14.21 -6.95 4.37
N TYR A 317 13.31 -7.53 5.15
CA TYR A 317 11.93 -7.82 4.72
C TYR A 317 10.88 -6.95 5.41
N SER A 318 9.99 -6.36 4.63
CA SER A 318 8.68 -5.84 5.06
C SER A 318 7.61 -6.59 4.26
N ILE A 319 6.79 -7.39 4.96
CA ILE A 319 5.72 -8.19 4.36
C ILE A 319 4.36 -7.89 5.00
N SER A 320 3.34 -7.73 4.16
CA SER A 320 1.95 -7.45 4.58
C SER A 320 0.91 -8.00 3.60
N GLY A 321 -0.36 -7.64 3.79
CA GLY A 321 -1.48 -8.06 2.95
C GLY A 321 -2.30 -9.20 3.55
N THR A 322 -2.66 -10.19 2.74
CA THR A 322 -3.49 -11.35 3.14
C THR A 322 -2.92 -12.70 2.67
N ALA A 323 -1.66 -12.70 2.23
CA ALA A 323 -1.01 -13.88 1.67
C ALA A 323 -0.53 -14.89 2.73
N GLU A 324 -0.32 -16.12 2.27
CA GLU A 324 0.55 -17.09 2.94
C GLU A 324 1.99 -16.85 2.46
N TYR A 325 2.87 -16.44 3.36
CA TYR A 325 4.29 -16.23 3.09
C TYR A 325 5.09 -17.46 3.50
N GLN A 326 5.77 -18.08 2.53
CA GLN A 326 6.68 -19.20 2.74
C GLN A 326 8.11 -18.76 2.48
N LEU A 327 8.88 -18.55 3.55
CA LEU A 327 10.29 -18.14 3.48
C LEU A 327 11.18 -19.31 3.89
N GLN A 328 11.92 -19.87 2.93
CA GLN A 328 12.77 -21.04 3.15
C GLN A 328 14.23 -20.72 2.84
N ASN A 329 15.15 -21.27 3.63
CA ASN A 329 16.60 -21.17 3.38
C ASN A 329 17.09 -19.71 3.28
N GLN A 330 16.83 -18.93 4.33
CA GLN A 330 17.12 -17.49 4.38
C GLN A 330 18.46 -17.21 5.08
N ASN A 331 19.27 -16.30 4.52
CA ASN A 331 20.48 -15.81 5.15
C ASN A 331 20.52 -14.28 5.06
N ILE A 332 20.22 -13.61 6.17
CA ILE A 332 19.96 -12.17 6.23
C ILE A 332 21.00 -11.50 7.12
N SER A 333 21.58 -10.39 6.65
CA SER A 333 22.39 -9.48 7.46
C SER A 333 21.89 -8.05 7.30
N ALA A 334 21.30 -7.52 8.39
CA ALA A 334 20.67 -6.20 8.43
C ALA A 334 21.19 -5.31 9.57
N ASP A 335 20.99 -4.00 9.50
CA ASP A 335 21.28 -3.08 10.60
C ASP A 335 20.10 -3.00 11.58
N GLN A 336 18.93 -2.57 11.10
CA GLN A 336 17.76 -2.31 11.93
C GLN A 336 16.91 -3.56 12.16
N PHE A 337 16.40 -4.22 11.10
CA PHE A 337 15.67 -5.48 11.28
C PHE A 337 15.84 -6.47 10.13
N GLY A 338 15.74 -7.76 10.47
CA GLY A 338 15.72 -8.86 9.50
C GLY A 338 14.37 -9.03 8.83
N ILE A 339 13.32 -9.32 9.60
CA ILE A 339 11.97 -9.54 9.07
C ILE A 339 10.94 -8.73 9.85
N SER A 340 10.11 -7.98 9.13
CA SER A 340 8.92 -7.31 9.63
C SER A 340 7.69 -7.86 8.91
N ALA A 341 6.73 -8.36 9.67
CA ALA A 341 5.50 -8.96 9.14
C ALA A 341 4.27 -8.41 9.88
N SER A 342 3.26 -7.96 9.13
CA SER A 342 2.04 -7.37 9.69
C SER A 342 0.78 -7.65 8.88
N GLY A 343 -0.40 -7.52 9.51
CA GLY A 343 -1.71 -7.68 8.88
C GLY A 343 -2.22 -9.13 8.90
N ASP A 344 -3.27 -9.42 8.13
CA ASP A 344 -3.96 -10.72 8.12
C ASP A 344 -3.19 -11.81 7.32
N ILE A 345 -1.93 -12.07 7.67
CA ILE A 345 -1.06 -13.03 6.96
C ILE A 345 -0.71 -14.26 7.81
N HIS A 346 -0.28 -15.33 7.14
CA HIS A 346 0.41 -16.45 7.76
C HIS A 346 1.86 -16.51 7.30
N LEU A 347 2.82 -16.53 8.23
CA LEU A 347 4.25 -16.68 7.94
C LEU A 347 4.75 -18.09 8.28
N ASP A 348 5.18 -18.86 7.28
CA ASP A 348 5.95 -20.10 7.43
C ASP A 348 7.44 -19.83 7.13
N LEU A 349 8.26 -19.74 8.18
CA LEU A 349 9.70 -19.47 8.10
C LEU A 349 10.50 -20.72 8.46
N ARG A 350 11.31 -21.24 7.53
CA ARG A 350 12.11 -22.45 7.74
C ARG A 350 13.57 -22.30 7.34
N ASN A 351 14.47 -22.82 8.17
CA ASN A 351 15.92 -22.81 7.94
C ASN A 351 16.45 -21.40 7.66
N ALA A 352 16.45 -20.55 8.69
CA ALA A 352 16.83 -19.15 8.55
C ALA A 352 17.96 -18.75 9.50
N TYR A 353 18.91 -17.97 9.00
CA TYR A 353 19.95 -17.32 9.77
C TYR A 353 19.84 -15.80 9.58
N ILE A 354 19.65 -15.07 10.68
CA ILE A 354 19.48 -13.61 10.68
C ILE A 354 20.55 -13.00 11.58
N SER A 355 21.38 -12.13 11.03
CA SER A 355 22.26 -11.25 11.80
C SER A 355 21.73 -9.81 11.72
N ALA A 356 21.46 -9.18 12.86
CA ALA A 356 20.94 -7.82 12.90
C ALA A 356 21.63 -6.95 13.96
N ASN A 357 21.76 -5.63 13.75
CA ASN A 357 22.30 -4.76 14.80
C ASN A 357 21.27 -4.38 15.87
N ASP A 358 19.99 -4.30 15.52
CA ASP A 358 18.90 -3.91 16.42
C ASP A 358 17.87 -5.02 16.69
N THR A 359 17.00 -5.36 15.74
CA THR A 359 15.93 -6.37 15.92
C THR A 359 16.05 -7.55 14.95
N GLY A 360 15.79 -8.78 15.39
CA GLY A 360 15.79 -9.95 14.50
C GLY A 360 14.52 -10.03 13.66
N ILE A 361 13.41 -10.35 14.32
CA ILE A 361 12.08 -10.52 13.73
C ILE A 361 11.05 -9.70 14.51
N GLN A 362 10.14 -9.04 13.80
CA GLN A 362 8.96 -8.37 14.36
C GLN A 362 7.68 -8.83 13.66
N LEU A 363 6.72 -9.30 14.45
CA LEU A 363 5.44 -9.86 14.01
C LEU A 363 4.32 -9.09 14.70
N SER A 364 3.35 -8.58 13.94
CA SER A 364 2.18 -7.87 14.48
C SER A 364 0.90 -8.36 13.80
N GLU A 365 -0.06 -8.86 14.58
CA GLU A 365 -1.41 -9.25 14.10
C GLU A 365 -1.41 -10.44 13.13
N ILE A 366 -0.29 -11.16 13.01
CA ILE A 366 -0.16 -12.31 12.10
C ILE A 366 -0.27 -13.64 12.84
N SER A 367 -0.40 -14.74 12.10
CA SER A 367 -0.04 -16.07 12.61
C SER A 367 1.30 -16.55 12.03
N SER A 368 2.05 -17.38 12.75
CA SER A 368 3.30 -17.93 12.20
C SER A 368 3.65 -19.35 12.63
N THR A 369 4.39 -20.03 11.76
CA THR A 369 5.11 -21.27 12.04
C THR A 369 6.59 -21.02 11.74
N ILE A 370 7.46 -21.12 12.74
CA ILE A 370 8.89 -20.87 12.61
C ILE A 370 9.67 -22.10 13.05
N ASP A 371 10.51 -22.62 12.17
CA ASP A 371 11.28 -23.85 12.38
C ASP A 371 12.75 -23.67 11.97
N ASN A 372 13.69 -24.06 12.84
CA ASN A 372 15.12 -23.99 12.62
C ASN A 372 15.60 -22.55 12.27
N LEU A 373 15.58 -21.68 13.28
CA LEU A 373 15.95 -20.26 13.18
C LEU A 373 17.13 -19.92 14.09
N THR A 374 18.12 -19.23 13.56
CA THR A 374 19.21 -18.63 14.34
C THR A 374 19.21 -17.11 14.16
N ILE A 375 19.17 -16.36 15.27
CA ILE A 375 19.29 -14.91 15.31
C ILE A 375 20.55 -14.52 16.09
N GLU A 376 21.46 -13.79 15.44
CA GLU A 376 22.66 -13.21 16.07
C GLU A 376 22.59 -11.69 16.05
N LEU A 377 22.37 -11.07 17.21
CA LEU A 377 22.33 -9.61 17.30
C LEU A 377 23.67 -8.99 17.70
N SER A 378 23.86 -7.72 17.37
CA SER A 378 24.94 -6.92 17.94
C SER A 378 24.80 -6.73 19.46
N ALA A 379 25.86 -6.25 20.11
CA ALA A 379 25.81 -5.96 21.55
C ALA A 379 24.76 -4.88 21.93
N SER A 380 24.40 -4.00 20.99
CA SER A 380 23.35 -2.98 21.15
C SER A 380 21.97 -3.44 20.70
N GLY A 381 21.81 -4.70 20.26
CA GLY A 381 20.54 -5.24 19.78
C GLY A 381 19.44 -5.16 20.83
N TYR A 382 18.26 -4.74 20.40
CA TYR A 382 17.09 -4.51 21.24
C TYR A 382 16.26 -5.78 21.45
N ARG A 383 15.79 -6.43 20.36
CA ARG A 383 14.90 -7.59 20.45
C ARG A 383 15.28 -8.71 19.49
N GLY A 384 15.32 -9.95 19.97
CA GLY A 384 15.47 -11.11 19.08
C GLY A 384 14.22 -11.34 18.25
N ILE A 385 13.16 -11.79 18.92
CA ILE A 385 11.83 -11.99 18.34
C ILE A 385 10.84 -11.09 19.09
N HIS A 386 10.12 -10.26 18.35
CA HIS A 386 9.07 -9.38 18.85
C HIS A 386 7.72 -9.84 18.29
N ILE A 387 6.79 -10.20 19.18
CA ILE A 387 5.44 -10.67 18.84
C ILE A 387 4.40 -9.76 19.50
N LEU A 388 3.52 -9.21 18.68
CA LEU A 388 2.34 -8.44 19.09
C LEU A 388 1.09 -9.11 18.54
N ASP A 389 0.26 -9.63 19.44
CA ASP A 389 -0.92 -10.44 19.13
C ASP A 389 -0.58 -11.69 18.29
N GLY A 390 -1.59 -12.49 17.96
CA GLY A 390 -1.44 -13.61 17.04
C GLY A 390 -1.13 -14.95 17.70
N LEU A 391 -1.09 -15.97 16.85
CA LEU A 391 -0.89 -17.37 17.23
C LEU A 391 0.36 -17.92 16.54
N HIS A 392 1.33 -18.35 17.35
CA HIS A 392 2.68 -18.65 16.89
C HIS A 392 3.16 -20.01 17.37
N ASN A 393 3.75 -20.78 16.45
CA ASN A 393 4.42 -22.05 16.75
C ASN A 393 5.90 -21.93 16.41
N LEU A 394 6.77 -22.10 17.41
CA LEU A 394 8.22 -21.93 17.31
C LEU A 394 8.93 -23.25 17.64
N SER A 395 9.87 -23.67 16.81
CA SER A 395 10.60 -24.93 16.92
C SER A 395 12.07 -24.74 16.53
N ASP A 396 12.99 -25.33 17.30
CA ASP A 396 14.45 -25.25 17.09
C ASP A 396 14.96 -23.80 16.90
N ILE A 397 14.77 -22.95 17.92
CA ILE A 397 15.14 -21.53 17.86
C ILE A 397 16.39 -21.23 18.70
N ASP A 398 17.38 -20.53 18.12
CA ASP A 398 18.56 -19.98 18.83
C ASP A 398 18.60 -18.45 18.65
N VAL A 399 18.54 -17.71 19.77
CA VAL A 399 18.63 -16.25 19.79
C VAL A 399 19.77 -15.81 20.70
N ASN A 400 20.78 -15.17 20.15
CA ASN A 400 21.93 -14.75 20.94
C ASN A 400 22.42 -13.34 20.61
N LYS A 401 23.00 -12.69 21.63
CA LYS A 401 23.78 -11.46 21.45
C LYS A 401 24.94 -11.36 22.44
N PRO A 402 26.01 -10.62 22.12
CA PRO A 402 27.06 -10.33 23.08
C PRO A 402 26.52 -9.58 24.31
N ILE A 403 26.99 -9.96 25.50
CA ILE A 403 26.58 -9.32 26.77
C ILE A 403 26.99 -7.84 26.75
N SER A 404 26.01 -6.94 26.90
CA SER A 404 26.23 -5.50 27.04
C SER A 404 26.36 -5.10 28.50
N SER A 405 27.17 -4.06 28.78
CA SER A 405 27.36 -3.52 30.13
C SER A 405 26.38 -2.41 30.50
N THR A 406 25.54 -1.97 29.56
CA THR A 406 24.49 -0.98 29.78
C THR A 406 23.14 -1.69 29.84
N PRO A 407 22.51 -1.81 31.01
CA PRO A 407 21.17 -2.38 31.13
C PRO A 407 20.14 -1.49 30.43
N GLY A 408 19.13 -2.09 29.77
CA GLY A 408 17.98 -1.36 29.24
C GLY A 408 17.08 -2.22 28.34
N THR A 409 15.97 -2.74 28.87
CA THR A 409 14.76 -3.20 28.14
C THR A 409 14.96 -4.14 26.93
N THR A 410 16.09 -4.86 26.83
CA THR A 410 16.33 -5.80 25.72
C THR A 410 15.78 -7.20 26.03
N SER A 411 15.19 -7.86 25.04
CA SER A 411 14.50 -9.15 25.23
C SER A 411 14.87 -10.15 24.13
N GLY A 412 15.13 -11.41 24.50
CA GLY A 412 15.38 -12.47 23.51
C GLY A 412 14.12 -12.79 22.73
N ILE A 413 13.04 -13.07 23.45
CA ILE A 413 11.66 -13.05 22.94
C ILE A 413 10.82 -12.07 23.78
N PHE A 414 10.10 -11.19 23.10
CA PHE A 414 9.06 -10.35 23.69
C PHE A 414 7.72 -10.74 23.07
N ALA A 415 6.76 -11.10 23.91
CA ALA A 415 5.42 -11.48 23.50
C ALA A 415 4.37 -10.65 24.25
N TRP A 416 3.48 -9.99 23.50
CA TRP A 416 2.40 -9.18 24.05
C TRP A 416 1.06 -9.53 23.43
N LEU A 417 0.03 -9.77 24.24
CA LEU A 417 -1.32 -10.20 23.84
C LEU A 417 -1.35 -11.41 22.91
N SER A 418 -0.32 -12.26 22.95
CA SER A 418 -0.15 -13.35 21.99
C SER A 418 -0.25 -14.73 22.63
N SER A 419 -0.51 -15.73 21.79
CA SER A 419 -0.44 -17.14 22.15
C SER A 419 0.76 -17.78 21.44
N VAL A 420 1.73 -18.26 22.22
CA VAL A 420 2.98 -18.80 21.68
C VAL A 420 3.22 -20.23 22.17
N GLN A 421 3.39 -21.16 21.23
CA GLN A 421 3.85 -22.52 21.49
C GLN A 421 5.33 -22.66 21.10
N ILE A 422 6.15 -23.20 21.99
CA ILE A 422 7.60 -23.34 21.79
C ILE A 422 8.00 -24.80 22.02
N ASP A 423 8.54 -25.49 21.03
CA ASP A 423 9.11 -26.83 21.23
C ASP A 423 10.49 -26.71 21.92
N GLU A 424 11.48 -26.13 21.24
CA GLU A 424 12.83 -25.92 21.77
C GLU A 424 13.32 -24.50 21.47
N MET A 425 13.84 -23.80 22.48
CA MET A 425 14.44 -22.47 22.31
C MET A 425 15.62 -22.22 23.24
N GLU A 426 16.73 -21.74 22.68
CA GLU A 426 17.91 -21.25 23.37
C GLU A 426 18.04 -19.72 23.26
N ILE A 427 18.28 -19.04 24.38
CA ILE A 427 18.41 -17.57 24.44
C ILE A 427 19.67 -17.18 25.23
N SER A 428 20.47 -16.23 24.72
CA SER A 428 21.58 -15.70 25.51
C SER A 428 21.94 -14.21 25.30
N GLY A 429 22.32 -13.55 26.42
CA GLY A 429 22.94 -12.20 26.41
C GLY A 429 22.01 -10.99 26.42
N PHE A 430 20.71 -11.20 26.62
CA PHE A 430 19.67 -10.16 26.72
C PHE A 430 19.49 -9.62 28.14
N ASP A 431 18.68 -8.58 28.38
CA ASP A 431 18.33 -8.20 29.76
C ASP A 431 17.27 -9.16 30.30
N TYR A 432 16.26 -9.42 29.49
CA TYR A 432 15.22 -10.42 29.68
C TYR A 432 15.43 -11.54 28.65
N GLY A 433 15.46 -12.81 29.09
CA GLY A 433 15.47 -13.92 28.14
C GLY A 433 14.12 -14.02 27.42
N VAL A 434 13.09 -14.29 28.22
CA VAL A 434 11.69 -14.29 27.82
C VAL A 434 10.98 -13.15 28.55
N ASP A 435 10.26 -12.32 27.81
CA ASP A 435 9.53 -11.17 28.31
C ASP A 435 8.06 -11.26 27.85
N LEU A 436 7.14 -11.46 28.80
CA LEU A 436 5.73 -11.73 28.52
C LEU A 436 4.87 -10.63 29.12
N LEU A 437 3.99 -10.05 28.31
CA LEU A 437 2.99 -9.09 28.76
C LEU A 437 1.60 -9.55 28.31
N ASN A 438 0.69 -9.80 29.25
CA ASN A 438 -0.68 -10.27 28.96
C ASN A 438 -0.75 -11.43 27.93
N SER A 439 0.24 -12.33 27.96
CA SER A 439 0.40 -13.38 26.93
C SER A 439 0.32 -14.78 27.53
N GLN A 440 -0.01 -15.75 26.68
CA GLN A 440 -0.06 -17.17 27.04
C GLN A 440 1.02 -17.93 26.29
N VAL A 441 1.99 -18.49 27.02
CA VAL A 441 3.10 -19.25 26.44
C VAL A 441 3.12 -20.66 26.98
N GLU A 442 3.14 -21.64 26.09
CA GLU A 442 3.43 -23.04 26.40
C GLU A 442 4.73 -23.46 25.72
N SER A 443 5.67 -23.98 26.50
CA SER A 443 6.94 -24.47 26.01
C SER A 443 7.21 -25.91 26.44
N VAL A 444 7.89 -26.69 25.59
CA VAL A 444 8.47 -27.98 25.97
C VAL A 444 9.80 -27.74 26.67
N ASP A 445 10.79 -27.18 25.98
CA ASP A 445 12.12 -26.90 26.51
C ASP A 445 12.59 -25.43 26.27
N LEU A 446 13.08 -24.78 27.33
CA LEU A 446 13.68 -23.43 27.30
C LEU A 446 15.06 -23.43 27.96
N ASP A 447 16.08 -22.93 27.26
CA ASP A 447 17.42 -22.69 27.80
C ASP A 447 17.80 -21.21 27.71
N ILE A 448 17.95 -20.55 28.86
CA ILE A 448 18.19 -19.11 28.94
C ILE A 448 19.47 -18.82 29.73
N ARG A 449 20.44 -18.16 29.09
CA ARG A 449 21.77 -17.94 29.68
C ARG A 449 22.21 -16.48 29.64
N TYR A 450 22.86 -16.06 30.72
CA TYR A 450 23.57 -14.79 30.84
C TYR A 450 22.70 -13.54 30.61
N SER A 451 21.42 -13.61 30.96
CA SER A 451 20.57 -12.44 30.97
C SER A 451 21.01 -11.42 32.02
N THR A 452 21.01 -10.12 31.71
CA THR A 452 21.54 -9.10 32.62
C THR A 452 20.54 -8.61 33.67
N HIS A 453 19.24 -8.95 33.53
CA HIS A 453 18.19 -8.65 34.50
C HIS A 453 17.50 -9.94 35.00
N SER A 454 16.63 -10.56 34.18
CA SER A 454 15.97 -11.83 34.52
C SER A 454 15.97 -12.83 33.36
N ALA A 455 15.87 -14.12 33.67
CA ALA A 455 15.72 -15.12 32.60
C ALA A 455 14.29 -15.08 32.04
N ILE A 456 13.28 -15.08 32.92
CA ILE A 456 11.88 -14.87 32.58
C ILE A 456 11.39 -13.61 33.29
N HIS A 457 10.79 -12.69 32.53
CA HIS A 457 9.96 -11.59 33.02
C HIS A 457 8.55 -11.83 32.50
N CYS A 458 7.57 -11.78 33.41
CA CYS A 458 6.17 -11.96 33.07
C CYS A 458 5.36 -10.91 33.81
N GLU A 459 4.54 -10.17 33.10
CA GLU A 459 3.67 -9.14 33.63
C GLU A 459 2.24 -9.29 33.08
N SER A 460 1.25 -8.97 33.91
CA SER A 460 -0.14 -8.87 33.50
C SER A 460 -0.87 -7.74 34.21
N ASP A 461 -1.59 -6.94 33.46
CA ASP A 461 -2.54 -5.96 33.99
C ASP A 461 -4.00 -6.33 33.67
N MET A 462 -4.21 -7.38 32.87
CA MET A 462 -5.52 -7.97 32.61
C MET A 462 -5.98 -8.93 33.72
N LEU A 463 -7.31 -9.07 33.85
CA LEU A 463 -7.93 -9.94 34.86
C LEU A 463 -7.59 -11.42 34.67
N GLU A 464 -7.46 -11.88 33.42
CA GLU A 464 -7.15 -13.28 33.08
C GLU A 464 -5.72 -13.69 33.46
N GLY A 465 -4.81 -12.72 33.58
CA GLY A 465 -3.40 -12.97 33.90
C GLY A 465 -2.59 -13.45 32.70
N ALA A 466 -1.29 -13.15 32.70
CA ALA A 466 -0.34 -13.79 31.79
C ALA A 466 0.05 -15.18 32.34
N ARG A 467 0.32 -16.11 31.43
CA ARG A 467 0.55 -17.51 31.78
C ARG A 467 1.74 -18.08 31.03
N LEU A 468 2.60 -18.78 31.77
CA LEU A 468 3.72 -19.55 31.20
C LEU A 468 3.65 -21.00 31.69
N LYS A 469 3.72 -21.96 30.77
CA LYS A 469 3.77 -23.40 31.08
C LYS A 469 4.98 -24.02 30.41
N VAL A 470 5.86 -24.67 31.17
CA VAL A 470 7.02 -25.41 30.68
C VAL A 470 6.85 -26.90 31.02
N THR A 471 6.66 -27.73 30.00
CA THR A 471 6.22 -29.12 30.15
C THR A 471 7.34 -30.14 30.30
N SER A 472 8.54 -29.85 29.75
CA SER A 472 9.73 -30.70 29.91
C SER A 472 10.76 -30.02 30.81
N SER A 473 11.52 -29.04 30.32
CA SER A 473 12.61 -28.45 31.10
C SER A 473 12.83 -26.95 30.87
N LEU A 474 13.12 -26.25 31.96
CA LEU A 474 13.64 -24.88 31.97
C LEU A 474 15.07 -24.92 32.51
N PHE A 475 16.01 -24.38 31.76
CA PHE A 475 17.38 -24.15 32.19
C PHE A 475 17.65 -22.64 32.25
N THR A 476 18.11 -22.15 33.40
CA THR A 476 18.48 -20.74 33.58
C THR A 476 19.87 -20.64 34.19
N GLN A 477 20.76 -19.84 33.58
CA GLN A 477 22.13 -19.70 34.08
C GLN A 477 22.64 -18.26 34.05
N GLY A 478 23.27 -17.82 35.15
CA GLY A 478 24.09 -16.62 35.17
C GLY A 478 23.30 -15.32 35.02
N THR A 479 22.04 -15.31 35.47
CA THR A 479 21.14 -14.15 35.46
C THR A 479 20.94 -13.62 36.88
N PRO A 480 20.82 -12.31 37.15
CA PRO A 480 20.56 -11.82 38.51
C PRO A 480 19.28 -12.41 39.11
N ILE A 481 18.17 -12.36 38.36
CA ILE A 481 16.89 -12.95 38.73
C ILE A 481 16.60 -14.16 37.80
N GLY A 482 16.19 -15.30 38.35
CA GLY A 482 15.74 -16.42 37.52
C GLY A 482 14.39 -16.11 36.87
N ILE A 483 13.36 -15.98 37.69
CA ILE A 483 11.98 -15.66 37.28
C ILE A 483 11.53 -14.41 38.02
N ASP A 484 11.08 -13.40 37.28
CA ASP A 484 10.37 -12.23 37.77
C ASP A 484 8.92 -12.30 37.27
N ALA A 485 7.96 -12.46 38.19
CA ALA A 485 6.56 -12.72 37.88
C ALA A 485 5.63 -11.70 38.56
N GLN A 486 4.99 -10.87 37.75
CA GLN A 486 4.07 -9.82 38.17
C GLN A 486 2.65 -10.16 37.68
N ARG A 487 1.75 -10.59 38.57
CA ARG A 487 0.38 -11.01 38.23
C ARG A 487 0.32 -12.17 37.23
N CYS A 488 1.33 -13.04 37.29
CA CYS A 488 1.45 -14.19 36.41
C CYS A 488 1.16 -15.54 37.07
N SER A 489 0.73 -16.49 36.24
CA SER A 489 0.60 -17.90 36.58
C SER A 489 1.63 -18.74 35.83
N ILE A 490 2.60 -19.32 36.54
CA ILE A 490 3.73 -20.02 35.93
C ILE A 490 3.75 -21.48 36.39
N GLY A 491 3.82 -22.44 35.46
CA GLY A 491 3.96 -23.87 35.75
C GLY A 491 5.17 -24.47 35.07
N ILE A 492 6.06 -25.12 35.83
CA ILE A 492 7.32 -25.70 35.33
C ILE A 492 7.48 -27.13 35.85
N GLU A 493 7.69 -28.09 34.95
CA GLU A 493 7.93 -29.49 35.33
C GLU A 493 9.33 -29.67 35.93
N ASN A 494 10.40 -29.32 35.18
CA ASN A 494 11.78 -29.41 35.65
C ASN A 494 12.50 -28.07 35.50
N TRP A 495 13.00 -27.49 36.59
CA TRP A 495 13.82 -26.28 36.56
C TRP A 495 15.25 -26.54 37.04
N HIS A 496 16.21 -26.15 36.21
CA HIS A 496 17.64 -26.15 36.50
C HIS A 496 18.13 -24.70 36.60
N ALA A 497 18.29 -24.21 37.83
CA ALA A 497 18.63 -22.82 38.11
C ALA A 497 20.09 -22.70 38.59
N GLU A 498 20.93 -21.95 37.88
CA GLU A 498 22.35 -21.83 38.19
C GLU A 498 22.84 -20.37 38.25
N TYR A 499 23.61 -20.03 39.28
CA TYR A 499 24.30 -18.74 39.41
C TYR A 499 23.39 -17.50 39.42
N HIS A 500 22.34 -17.53 40.23
CA HIS A 500 21.43 -16.39 40.43
C HIS A 500 21.72 -15.59 41.71
N GLN A 501 21.31 -14.32 41.76
CA GLN A 501 21.23 -13.59 43.03
C GLN A 501 19.94 -13.95 43.76
N THR A 502 18.82 -13.80 43.05
CA THR A 502 17.49 -14.23 43.47
C THR A 502 16.93 -15.23 42.45
N ALA A 503 16.41 -16.38 42.89
CA ALA A 503 15.88 -17.33 41.91
C ALA A 503 14.46 -16.95 41.45
N ILE A 504 13.55 -16.60 42.36
CA ILE A 504 12.21 -16.13 42.01
C ILE A 504 11.87 -14.83 42.74
N GLU A 505 11.43 -13.82 42.01
CA GLU A 505 10.76 -12.64 42.53
C GLU A 505 9.31 -12.66 42.03
N MET A 506 8.33 -12.47 42.92
CA MET A 506 6.92 -12.40 42.48
C MET A 506 6.03 -11.51 43.34
N ASP A 507 5.09 -10.82 42.72
CA ASP A 507 4.05 -10.09 43.45
C ASP A 507 2.83 -10.99 43.74
N THR A 508 1.60 -10.58 43.46
CA THR A 508 0.42 -11.44 43.46
C THR A 508 0.45 -12.43 42.29
N GLY A 509 0.45 -13.74 42.55
CA GLY A 509 0.46 -14.75 41.49
C GLY A 509 0.65 -16.16 42.02
N THR A 510 0.67 -17.15 41.12
CA THR A 510 0.97 -18.54 41.46
C THR A 510 2.07 -19.10 40.57
N THR A 511 3.19 -19.49 41.18
CA THR A 511 4.25 -20.24 40.47
C THR A 511 4.34 -21.64 41.05
N ILE A 512 4.35 -22.64 40.17
CA ILE A 512 4.56 -24.04 40.52
C ILE A 512 5.78 -24.61 39.81
N VAL A 513 6.73 -25.11 40.57
CA VAL A 513 7.93 -25.80 40.07
C VAL A 513 7.98 -27.20 40.68
N ARG A 514 7.71 -28.25 39.89
CA ARG A 514 7.63 -29.62 40.43
C ARG A 514 8.98 -30.13 40.89
N TYR A 515 9.96 -30.14 39.99
CA TYR A 515 11.33 -30.55 40.28
C TYR A 515 12.26 -29.36 40.11
N TRP A 516 12.91 -28.94 41.19
CA TRP A 516 13.79 -27.78 41.20
C TRP A 516 15.19 -28.16 41.66
N THR A 517 16.14 -28.07 40.73
CA THR A 517 17.56 -28.15 41.03
C THR A 517 18.16 -26.75 41.02
N SER A 518 18.88 -26.40 42.08
CA SER A 518 19.56 -25.10 42.16
C SER A 518 21.03 -25.25 42.52
N GLN A 519 21.88 -24.48 41.84
CA GLN A 519 23.29 -24.35 42.15
C GLN A 519 23.67 -22.87 42.27
N VAL A 520 24.22 -22.49 43.43
CA VAL A 520 24.77 -21.14 43.67
C VAL A 520 23.69 -20.03 43.51
N ILE A 521 22.93 -19.80 44.58
CA ILE A 521 22.06 -18.62 44.74
C ILE A 521 22.68 -17.75 45.85
N SER A 522 22.96 -16.47 45.57
CA SER A 522 23.76 -15.64 46.49
C SER A 522 22.96 -14.97 47.61
N ASP A 523 21.71 -14.59 47.35
CA ASP A 523 20.91 -13.74 48.25
C ASP A 523 19.70 -14.48 48.80
N SER A 524 18.63 -14.61 48.02
CA SER A 524 17.38 -15.30 48.41
C SER A 524 16.94 -16.28 47.34
N MET A 525 16.31 -17.38 47.72
CA MET A 525 15.74 -18.29 46.73
C MET A 525 14.38 -17.81 46.22
N ALA A 526 13.58 -17.14 47.06
CA ALA A 526 12.32 -16.56 46.63
C ALA A 526 11.94 -15.30 47.44
N THR A 527 11.43 -14.25 46.80
CA THR A 527 10.98 -13.01 47.46
C THR A 527 9.65 -12.52 46.90
N GLY A 528 8.87 -11.79 47.72
CA GLY A 528 7.68 -11.07 47.26
C GLY A 528 6.42 -11.36 48.08
N ILE A 529 5.21 -11.42 47.49
CA ILE A 529 3.93 -11.64 48.22
C ILE A 529 3.01 -12.73 47.66
N GLY A 530 3.45 -13.47 46.64
CA GLY A 530 2.67 -14.48 45.93
C GLY A 530 2.68 -15.87 46.56
N MET A 531 2.23 -16.87 45.80
CA MET A 531 2.19 -18.28 46.22
C MET A 531 3.13 -19.14 45.36
N LEU A 532 4.15 -19.72 45.99
CA LEU A 532 5.12 -20.63 45.38
C LEU A 532 4.90 -22.08 45.83
N TYR A 533 4.65 -22.97 44.87
CA TYR A 533 4.66 -24.42 45.06
C TYR A 533 5.96 -24.98 44.49
N HIS A 534 6.74 -25.70 45.30
CA HIS A 534 8.10 -26.08 44.91
C HIS A 534 8.48 -27.50 45.36
N ASP A 535 9.52 -28.07 44.75
CA ASP A 535 10.09 -29.38 45.13
C ASP A 535 10.33 -29.48 46.65
N GLY A 536 9.70 -30.45 47.29
CA GLY A 536 9.75 -30.68 48.72
C GLY A 536 11.07 -31.25 49.24
N ASN A 537 11.94 -31.71 48.34
CA ASN A 537 13.33 -32.07 48.66
C ASN A 537 14.26 -30.84 48.74
N LEU A 538 13.82 -29.70 48.20
CA LEU A 538 14.54 -28.44 48.25
C LEU A 538 14.08 -27.60 49.45
N VAL A 539 15.04 -27.02 50.18
CA VAL A 539 14.74 -26.05 51.24
C VAL A 539 14.97 -24.67 50.67
N ILE A 540 13.89 -23.90 50.54
CA ILE A 540 13.91 -22.51 50.06
C ILE A 540 14.01 -21.57 51.26
N ASP A 541 14.94 -20.62 51.17
CA ASP A 541 14.91 -19.41 52.00
C ASP A 541 14.03 -18.37 51.29
N SER A 542 12.92 -17.99 51.92
CA SER A 542 11.85 -17.23 51.29
C SER A 542 11.43 -16.02 52.14
N GLU A 543 11.38 -14.83 51.55
CA GLU A 543 10.99 -13.59 52.24
C GLU A 543 9.67 -13.04 51.70
N GLY A 544 8.67 -12.86 52.57
CA GLY A 544 7.35 -12.27 52.24
C GLY A 544 6.40 -13.18 51.46
N ILE A 545 6.92 -14.14 50.71
CA ILE A 545 6.18 -15.05 49.83
C ILE A 545 5.60 -16.26 50.58
N GLY A 546 4.40 -16.70 50.18
CA GLY A 546 3.81 -17.96 50.67
C GLY A 546 4.43 -19.15 49.95
N SER A 547 5.13 -20.03 50.66
CA SER A 547 5.77 -21.22 50.07
C SER A 547 5.14 -22.53 50.54
N VAL A 548 4.92 -23.46 49.60
CA VAL A 548 4.33 -24.78 49.82
C VAL A 548 5.21 -25.84 49.17
N ARG A 549 5.58 -26.86 49.95
CA ARG A 549 6.38 -28.00 49.46
C ARG A 549 5.52 -29.02 48.76
N LEU A 550 5.99 -29.50 47.62
CA LEU A 550 5.42 -30.55 46.80
C LEU A 550 6.21 -31.86 46.99
N TYR A 551 5.51 -32.95 47.16
CA TYR A 551 6.07 -34.30 47.19
C TYR A 551 5.32 -35.17 46.20
N ASP A 552 5.88 -36.34 45.90
CA ASP A 552 5.24 -37.31 45.02
C ASP A 552 4.25 -38.19 45.78
N LYS A 553 3.05 -38.34 45.22
CA LYS A 553 2.01 -39.25 45.68
C LYS A 553 1.50 -40.10 44.55
N VAL A 554 1.36 -41.40 44.84
CA VAL A 554 0.75 -42.34 43.90
C VAL A 554 -0.76 -42.31 44.06
N ILE A 555 -1.46 -42.09 42.95
CA ILE A 555 -2.91 -42.22 42.89
C ILE A 555 -3.29 -43.30 41.87
N THR A 556 -4.42 -43.95 42.10
CA THR A 556 -4.99 -44.94 41.18
C THR A 556 -6.34 -44.45 40.69
N LEU A 557 -6.50 -44.40 39.37
CA LEU A 557 -7.67 -43.90 38.68
C LEU A 557 -8.42 -45.08 38.07
N THR A 558 -9.68 -45.24 38.47
CA THR A 558 -10.54 -46.31 37.97
C THR A 558 -11.90 -45.79 37.53
N ASP A 559 -12.64 -46.56 36.71
CA ASP A 559 -14.07 -46.34 36.55
C ASP A 559 -14.85 -46.77 37.81
N LEU A 560 -16.18 -46.55 37.81
CA LEU A 560 -17.10 -46.99 38.87
C LEU A 560 -17.19 -48.53 39.03
N SER A 561 -16.63 -49.30 38.08
CA SER A 561 -16.53 -50.75 38.11
C SER A 561 -15.14 -51.25 38.53
N TYR A 562 -14.26 -50.35 39.00
CA TYR A 562 -12.87 -50.61 39.39
C TYR A 562 -11.93 -51.02 38.25
N ASN A 563 -12.27 -50.74 36.99
CA ASN A 563 -11.34 -50.92 35.88
C ASN A 563 -10.37 -49.73 35.80
N PRO A 564 -9.06 -49.95 35.61
CA PRO A 564 -8.08 -48.85 35.50
C PRO A 564 -8.33 -47.97 34.27
N LEU A 565 -8.13 -46.66 34.42
CA LEU A 565 -8.33 -45.67 33.37
C LEU A 565 -7.07 -44.83 33.11
N PRO A 566 -6.67 -44.61 31.84
CA PRO A 566 -5.61 -43.67 31.49
C PRO A 566 -6.16 -42.22 31.49
N ALA A 567 -6.62 -41.77 32.66
CA ALA A 567 -7.18 -40.44 32.87
C ALA A 567 -6.07 -39.39 32.99
N MET A 568 -6.35 -38.18 32.52
CA MET A 568 -5.56 -36.98 32.74
C MET A 568 -5.81 -36.45 34.16
N VAL A 569 -4.78 -35.89 34.78
CA VAL A 569 -4.85 -35.20 36.07
C VAL A 569 -4.20 -33.84 35.91
N SER A 570 -4.93 -32.78 36.22
CA SER A 570 -4.47 -31.39 36.09
C SER A 570 -4.55 -30.63 37.42
N TYR A 571 -3.64 -29.66 37.55
CA TYR A 571 -3.43 -28.85 38.75
C TYR A 571 -3.55 -27.36 38.41
N PHE A 572 -4.15 -26.57 39.32
CA PHE A 572 -4.19 -25.10 39.24
C PHE A 572 -4.56 -24.57 37.84
N GLY A 573 -5.69 -25.02 37.27
CA GLY A 573 -6.10 -24.61 35.92
C GLY A 573 -5.23 -25.16 34.79
N GLY A 574 -4.53 -26.27 35.02
CA GLY A 574 -3.70 -26.95 34.02
C GLY A 574 -2.24 -26.48 33.96
N LEU A 575 -1.75 -25.70 34.93
CA LEU A 575 -0.34 -25.29 34.99
C LEU A 575 0.61 -26.50 35.06
N LEU A 576 0.15 -27.60 35.64
CA LEU A 576 0.75 -28.93 35.50
C LEU A 576 -0.32 -29.93 35.12
N SER A 577 0.00 -30.84 34.19
CA SER A 577 -0.93 -31.88 33.72
C SER A 577 -0.20 -33.19 33.45
N TYR A 578 -0.83 -34.31 33.79
CA TYR A 578 -0.25 -35.64 33.67
C TYR A 578 -1.28 -36.63 33.15
N THR A 579 -0.89 -37.54 32.24
CA THR A 579 -1.77 -38.61 31.77
C THR A 579 -1.39 -39.93 32.39
N ALA A 580 -2.35 -40.61 33.02
CA ALA A 580 -2.10 -41.90 33.63
C ALA A 580 -1.84 -42.97 32.56
N PRO A 581 -0.90 -43.90 32.78
CA PRO A 581 -0.72 -45.04 31.89
C PRO A 581 -1.93 -45.98 31.96
N SER A 582 -2.02 -46.92 31.02
CA SER A 582 -3.15 -47.87 30.90
C SER A 582 -3.46 -48.73 32.15
N ASN A 583 -2.57 -48.76 33.15
CA ASN A 583 -2.81 -49.42 34.43
C ASN A 583 -3.50 -48.51 35.46
N GLY A 584 -3.84 -47.26 35.10
CA GLY A 584 -4.52 -46.27 35.92
C GLY A 584 -3.71 -45.71 37.08
N GLN A 585 -2.43 -46.08 37.23
CA GLN A 585 -1.60 -45.65 38.35
C GLN A 585 -0.63 -44.56 37.90
N ILE A 586 -0.70 -43.40 38.55
CA ILE A 586 0.12 -42.23 38.22
C ILE A 586 0.71 -41.59 39.48
N THR A 587 1.88 -40.97 39.34
CA THR A 587 2.52 -40.19 40.40
C THR A 587 2.28 -38.71 40.15
N VAL A 588 1.67 -38.05 41.12
CA VAL A 588 1.23 -36.66 41.00
C VAL A 588 1.73 -35.84 42.19
N PRO A 589 1.93 -34.51 42.04
CA PRO A 589 2.39 -33.66 43.12
C PRO A 589 1.32 -33.49 44.22
N TYR A 590 1.72 -33.53 45.49
CA TYR A 590 0.87 -33.24 46.64
C TYR A 590 1.62 -32.46 47.72
N THR A 591 0.88 -31.83 48.65
CA THR A 591 1.47 -31.16 49.82
C THR A 591 0.93 -31.70 51.13
N SER A 592 1.75 -31.63 52.18
CA SER A 592 1.39 -32.09 53.53
C SER A 592 0.83 -30.99 54.45
N THR A 593 0.75 -29.74 53.97
CA THR A 593 0.37 -28.58 54.79
C THR A 593 -1.00 -28.01 54.46
N THR A 594 -1.46 -28.18 53.22
CA THR A 594 -2.74 -27.67 52.71
C THR A 594 -3.41 -28.74 51.84
N THR A 595 -4.73 -28.68 51.71
CA THR A 595 -5.46 -29.56 50.79
C THR A 595 -5.19 -29.09 49.36
N MET A 596 -4.78 -30.00 48.48
CA MET A 596 -4.68 -29.74 47.04
C MET A 596 -5.88 -30.35 46.33
N TRP A 597 -6.47 -29.59 45.43
CA TRP A 597 -7.54 -30.05 44.55
C TRP A 597 -6.95 -30.40 43.20
N ILE A 598 -7.38 -31.54 42.66
CA ILE A 598 -7.00 -32.02 41.33
C ILE A 598 -8.25 -32.22 40.50
N ALA A 599 -8.16 -31.85 39.22
CA ALA A 599 -9.16 -32.27 38.25
C ALA A 599 -8.67 -33.56 37.60
N ILE A 600 -9.52 -34.59 37.59
CA ILE A 600 -9.26 -35.89 36.99
C ILE A 600 -10.24 -36.05 35.84
N GLU A 601 -9.75 -36.37 34.65
CA GLU A 601 -10.55 -36.39 33.44
C GLU A 601 -10.19 -37.57 32.53
N TYR A 602 -11.19 -38.21 31.94
CA TYR A 602 -11.02 -39.21 30.90
C TYR A 602 -12.07 -39.01 29.81
N GLN A 603 -11.63 -38.70 28.59
CA GLN A 603 -12.51 -38.47 27.43
C GLN A 603 -13.61 -37.44 27.74
N GLY A 604 -13.24 -36.28 28.30
CA GLY A 604 -14.20 -35.24 28.65
C GLY A 604 -15.05 -35.50 29.90
N VAL A 605 -14.93 -36.65 30.56
CA VAL A 605 -15.68 -36.97 31.80
C VAL A 605 -14.74 -37.00 33.00
N GLY A 606 -15.07 -36.28 34.06
CA GLY A 606 -14.16 -36.07 35.17
C GLY A 606 -14.81 -35.82 36.52
N THR A 607 -13.94 -35.60 37.50
CA THR A 607 -14.27 -35.24 38.89
C THR A 607 -13.22 -34.28 39.45
N ILE A 608 -13.63 -33.42 40.38
CA ILE A 608 -12.70 -32.61 41.18
C ILE A 608 -12.54 -33.26 42.55
N GLU A 609 -11.32 -33.64 42.86
CA GLU A 609 -11.00 -34.42 44.05
C GLU A 609 -9.94 -33.75 44.93
N ALA A 610 -10.06 -33.95 46.24
CA ALA A 610 -9.11 -33.46 47.21
C ALA A 610 -8.05 -34.52 47.53
N LEU A 611 -6.78 -34.17 47.35
CA LEU A 611 -5.66 -34.99 47.83
C LEU A 611 -5.57 -34.92 49.36
N THR A 612 -5.46 -36.09 50.02
CA THR A 612 -5.13 -36.12 51.46
C THR A 612 -3.73 -35.58 51.68
N ILE A 613 -3.54 -34.88 52.80
CA ILE A 613 -2.26 -34.30 53.22
C ILE A 613 -1.22 -35.36 53.66
N ASP A 614 -1.56 -36.64 53.65
CA ASP A 614 -0.64 -37.74 53.92
C ASP A 614 -0.10 -38.37 52.62
N ASN A 615 1.03 -39.06 52.74
CA ASN A 615 1.65 -39.79 51.61
C ASN A 615 1.04 -41.19 51.40
N GLN A 616 -0.20 -41.44 51.83
CA GLN A 616 -0.82 -42.74 51.57
C GLN A 616 -1.40 -42.75 50.15
N PRO A 617 -1.26 -43.85 49.39
CA PRO A 617 -1.89 -43.94 48.08
C PRO A 617 -3.40 -43.69 48.16
N GLN A 618 -3.93 -42.94 47.21
CA GLN A 618 -5.36 -42.67 47.10
C GLN A 618 -5.94 -43.26 45.82
N ASN A 619 -7.22 -43.63 45.88
CA ASN A 619 -7.95 -44.11 44.72
C ASN A 619 -9.06 -43.13 44.42
N PHE A 620 -9.23 -42.78 43.15
CA PHE A 620 -10.30 -41.93 42.67
C PHE A 620 -11.07 -42.66 41.59
N GLU A 621 -12.40 -42.55 41.65
CA GLU A 621 -13.30 -43.16 40.69
C GLU A 621 -13.76 -42.07 39.71
N VAL A 622 -13.49 -42.25 38.42
CA VAL A 622 -13.98 -41.37 37.36
C VAL A 622 -15.39 -41.84 36.98
N PRO A 623 -16.41 -40.97 37.14
CA PRO A 623 -17.81 -41.33 37.01
C PRO A 623 -18.23 -41.33 35.53
N LEU A 624 -17.96 -42.43 34.82
CA LEU A 624 -18.43 -42.59 33.44
C LEU A 624 -19.96 -42.53 33.36
N ILE A 625 -20.48 -41.93 32.28
CA ILE A 625 -21.93 -41.80 32.04
C ILE A 625 -22.54 -43.22 31.89
N PRO A 626 -23.51 -43.61 32.74
CA PRO A 626 -24.10 -44.95 32.72
C PRO A 626 -25.14 -45.14 31.59
N GLU A 627 -25.46 -46.40 31.28
CA GLU A 627 -26.65 -46.73 30.49
C GLU A 627 -27.92 -46.62 31.36
N GLY A 628 -28.90 -45.81 30.94
CA GLY A 628 -30.16 -45.56 31.65
C GLY A 628 -30.18 -44.25 32.46
N ASP A 629 -31.04 -44.19 33.49
CA ASP A 629 -31.13 -43.03 34.39
C ASP A 629 -29.84 -42.91 35.23
N TRP A 630 -29.31 -41.69 35.35
CA TRP A 630 -28.13 -41.37 36.15
C TRP A 630 -28.51 -40.55 37.38
N ILE A 631 -28.23 -41.10 38.56
CA ILE A 631 -28.45 -40.40 39.83
C ILE A 631 -27.08 -40.04 40.40
N ILE A 632 -26.84 -38.75 40.57
CA ILE A 632 -25.62 -38.19 41.17
C ILE A 632 -25.98 -37.79 42.61
N ASP A 633 -25.76 -38.71 43.55
CA ASP A 633 -26.16 -38.54 44.95
C ASP A 633 -25.22 -37.61 45.75
N SER A 634 -23.93 -37.54 45.37
CA SER A 634 -22.89 -36.71 46.01
C SER A 634 -21.64 -36.59 45.13
N GLY A 635 -20.77 -35.61 45.40
CA GLY A 635 -19.49 -35.41 44.69
C GLY A 635 -19.54 -34.30 43.65
N ASN A 636 -18.41 -34.04 42.98
CA ASN A 636 -18.35 -33.08 41.86
C ASN A 636 -18.09 -33.83 40.56
N ILE A 637 -19.10 -33.89 39.70
CA ILE A 637 -19.01 -34.48 38.37
C ILE A 637 -18.71 -33.36 37.39
N ARG A 638 -17.59 -33.44 36.68
CA ARG A 638 -17.18 -32.43 35.70
C ARG A 638 -17.23 -33.03 34.31
N LEU A 639 -17.92 -32.38 33.38
CA LEU A 639 -17.91 -32.72 31.96
C LEU A 639 -17.23 -31.60 31.20
N THR A 640 -16.13 -31.90 30.53
CA THR A 640 -15.35 -31.01 29.66
C THR A 640 -15.57 -31.37 28.18
N SER A 641 -15.03 -30.60 27.24
CA SER A 641 -15.01 -30.96 25.82
C SER A 641 -14.33 -32.32 25.60
N GLN A 642 -14.95 -33.18 24.77
CA GLN A 642 -14.27 -34.38 24.30
C GLN A 642 -13.18 -33.99 23.29
N SER A 643 -12.11 -34.78 23.20
CA SER A 643 -10.98 -34.50 22.29
C SER A 643 -11.37 -34.45 20.81
N ASP A 644 -12.51 -35.01 20.43
CA ASP A 644 -13.06 -34.98 19.08
C ASP A 644 -14.18 -33.95 18.88
N GLY A 645 -14.46 -33.14 19.92
CA GLY A 645 -15.53 -32.13 19.94
C GLY A 645 -16.95 -32.70 20.02
N SER A 646 -17.12 -34.01 20.19
CA SER A 646 -18.45 -34.63 20.22
C SER A 646 -19.19 -34.38 21.54
N PRO A 647 -20.55 -34.35 21.53
CA PRO A 647 -21.34 -34.23 22.76
C PRO A 647 -21.22 -35.44 23.68
N HIS A 648 -21.26 -35.21 24.99
CA HIS A 648 -21.54 -36.24 25.98
C HIS A 648 -22.98 -36.75 25.81
N VAL A 649 -23.18 -38.07 25.69
CA VAL A 649 -24.51 -38.65 25.47
C VAL A 649 -24.97 -39.44 26.70
N ALA A 650 -26.05 -38.97 27.34
CA ALA A 650 -26.79 -39.74 28.34
C ALA A 650 -27.97 -40.48 27.70
N THR A 651 -28.37 -41.61 28.27
CA THR A 651 -29.43 -42.49 27.71
C THR A 651 -30.71 -42.55 28.56
N GLY A 652 -30.79 -41.76 29.63
CA GLY A 652 -31.94 -41.62 30.52
C GLY A 652 -31.96 -40.27 31.24
N ASN A 653 -32.78 -40.13 32.29
CA ASN A 653 -32.85 -38.90 33.08
C ASN A 653 -31.59 -38.72 33.94
N ILE A 654 -31.23 -37.48 34.24
CA ILE A 654 -30.14 -37.17 35.18
C ILE A 654 -30.74 -36.47 36.40
N THR A 655 -30.45 -36.97 37.60
CA THR A 655 -30.88 -36.37 38.87
C THR A 655 -29.66 -36.02 39.71
N VAL A 656 -29.46 -34.73 39.97
CA VAL A 656 -28.39 -34.22 40.84
C VAL A 656 -28.96 -33.96 42.23
N GLY A 657 -28.52 -34.77 43.20
CA GLY A 657 -28.93 -34.71 44.60
C GLY A 657 -28.46 -33.43 45.31
N ALA A 658 -29.01 -33.16 46.50
CA ALA A 658 -28.78 -31.90 47.23
C ALA A 658 -27.33 -31.65 47.66
N ASP A 659 -26.49 -32.69 47.72
CA ASP A 659 -25.07 -32.63 48.12
C ASP A 659 -24.12 -32.98 46.94
N ALA A 660 -24.64 -32.93 45.71
CA ALA A 660 -23.87 -33.13 44.48
C ALA A 660 -23.70 -31.82 43.70
N ILE A 661 -22.63 -31.78 42.91
CA ILE A 661 -22.29 -30.75 41.94
C ILE A 661 -22.20 -31.41 40.57
N LEU A 662 -22.91 -30.86 39.59
CA LEU A 662 -22.68 -31.14 38.18
C LEU A 662 -22.05 -29.90 37.57
N GLU A 663 -20.87 -30.07 36.99
CA GLU A 663 -20.09 -29.03 36.35
C GLU A 663 -19.99 -29.35 34.86
N LEU A 664 -20.40 -28.42 33.99
CA LEU A 664 -20.25 -28.52 32.53
C LEU A 664 -19.30 -27.41 32.09
N VAL A 665 -18.23 -27.74 31.36
CA VAL A 665 -17.20 -26.78 30.96
C VAL A 665 -16.90 -26.97 29.48
N ASP A 666 -17.20 -25.96 28.68
CA ASP A 666 -16.99 -25.95 27.23
C ASP A 666 -17.46 -27.26 26.56
N THR A 667 -18.68 -27.70 26.87
CA THR A 667 -19.16 -29.03 26.43
C THR A 667 -20.64 -29.06 26.10
N THR A 668 -21.06 -30.08 25.34
CA THR A 668 -22.47 -30.36 25.06
C THR A 668 -22.90 -31.65 25.74
N LEU A 669 -23.94 -31.59 26.57
CA LEU A 669 -24.62 -32.76 27.15
C LEU A 669 -25.93 -33.03 26.39
N MET A 670 -25.95 -34.12 25.64
CA MET A 670 -27.11 -34.61 24.90
C MET A 670 -27.83 -35.71 25.67
N MET A 671 -29.13 -35.55 25.87
CA MET A 671 -30.01 -36.50 26.57
C MET A 671 -31.17 -36.93 25.66
N PRO A 672 -31.89 -38.04 25.95
CA PRO A 672 -33.02 -38.48 25.14
C PRO A 672 -34.16 -37.45 25.20
N VAL A 673 -34.86 -37.25 24.08
CA VAL A 673 -36.03 -36.35 23.98
C VAL A 673 -37.02 -36.62 25.13
N ASP A 674 -37.57 -35.55 25.71
CA ASP A 674 -38.48 -35.55 26.86
C ASP A 674 -37.89 -36.05 28.19
N SER A 675 -36.58 -36.30 28.26
CA SER A 675 -35.91 -36.59 29.54
C SER A 675 -35.71 -35.31 30.37
N ASN A 676 -35.41 -35.49 31.65
CA ASN A 676 -35.26 -34.39 32.60
C ASN A 676 -33.86 -34.38 33.20
N LEU A 677 -33.23 -33.20 33.21
CA LEU A 677 -32.10 -32.88 34.08
C LEU A 677 -32.65 -32.20 35.35
N SER A 678 -32.74 -32.95 36.45
CA SER A 678 -33.30 -32.46 37.72
C SER A 678 -32.19 -32.08 38.69
N ILE A 679 -32.06 -30.79 38.99
CA ILE A 679 -31.02 -30.24 39.88
C ILE A 679 -31.61 -29.85 41.24
N SER A 680 -31.27 -30.63 42.27
CA SER A 680 -31.53 -30.30 43.68
C SER A 680 -30.25 -29.81 44.42
N GLY A 681 -29.07 -30.03 43.84
CA GLY A 681 -27.77 -29.61 44.36
C GLY A 681 -27.26 -28.31 43.73
N TYR A 682 -26.04 -28.36 43.20
CA TYR A 682 -25.39 -27.28 42.46
C TYR A 682 -25.24 -27.65 40.98
N LEU A 683 -25.47 -26.68 40.10
CA LEU A 683 -25.10 -26.75 38.69
C LEU A 683 -24.08 -25.64 38.44
N LEU A 684 -22.90 -26.03 37.98
CA LEU A 684 -21.83 -25.14 37.55
C LEU A 684 -21.73 -25.27 36.02
N THR A 685 -21.66 -24.17 35.29
CA THR A 685 -21.57 -24.22 33.83
C THR A 685 -20.65 -23.13 33.31
N GLU A 686 -19.85 -23.46 32.31
CA GLU A 686 -18.98 -22.56 31.56
C GLU A 686 -19.15 -22.92 30.08
N GLN A 687 -19.60 -21.97 29.26
CA GLN A 687 -19.81 -22.12 27.80
C GLN A 687 -20.39 -23.49 27.37
N SER A 688 -21.45 -23.97 28.02
CA SER A 688 -21.95 -25.34 27.86
C SER A 688 -23.37 -25.42 27.32
N THR A 689 -23.70 -26.52 26.62
CA THR A 689 -25.01 -26.75 26.01
C THR A 689 -25.71 -28.00 26.57
N LEU A 690 -26.98 -27.89 26.93
CA LEU A 690 -27.89 -29.00 27.25
C LEU A 690 -28.86 -29.24 26.10
N LYS A 691 -28.88 -30.46 25.55
CA LYS A 691 -29.67 -30.83 24.38
C LYS A 691 -30.60 -32.00 24.63
N GLY A 692 -31.85 -31.90 24.17
CA GLY A 692 -32.84 -32.99 24.21
C GLY A 692 -33.48 -33.26 25.57
N ALA A 693 -33.13 -32.52 26.63
CA ALA A 693 -33.73 -32.64 27.96
C ALA A 693 -34.22 -31.30 28.51
N ASN A 694 -35.31 -31.38 29.28
CA ASN A 694 -35.83 -30.26 30.05
C ASN A 694 -34.98 -30.05 31.32
N LEU A 695 -34.65 -28.80 31.63
CA LEU A 695 -33.95 -28.42 32.86
C LEU A 695 -34.95 -28.16 33.99
N TYR A 696 -34.87 -28.89 35.10
CA TYR A 696 -35.66 -28.65 36.30
C TYR A 696 -34.76 -28.24 37.46
N PHE A 697 -34.80 -26.97 37.84
CA PHE A 697 -34.05 -26.44 38.96
C PHE A 697 -34.95 -26.18 40.18
N SER A 698 -34.62 -26.87 41.27
CA SER A 698 -35.19 -26.62 42.60
C SER A 698 -34.12 -26.69 43.70
N GLY A 699 -32.87 -26.47 43.31
CA GLY A 699 -31.68 -26.77 44.10
C GLY A 699 -31.14 -25.61 44.92
N LYS A 700 -29.87 -25.73 45.34
CA LYS A 700 -29.19 -24.74 46.19
C LYS A 700 -28.69 -23.54 45.40
N ALA A 701 -28.06 -23.75 44.23
CA ALA A 701 -27.60 -22.68 43.35
C ALA A 701 -27.34 -23.19 41.92
N VAL A 702 -27.49 -22.31 40.93
CA VAL A 702 -26.87 -22.44 39.60
C VAL A 702 -25.85 -21.31 39.49
N GLN A 703 -24.60 -21.65 39.20
CA GLN A 703 -23.58 -20.67 38.83
C GLN A 703 -23.22 -20.97 37.39
N SER A 704 -23.50 -20.03 36.50
CA SER A 704 -23.29 -20.20 35.07
C SER A 704 -22.46 -19.04 34.57
N GLU A 705 -21.50 -19.37 33.74
CA GLU A 705 -20.66 -18.52 32.89
C GLU A 705 -20.91 -18.95 31.42
N GLY A 706 -22.20 -19.15 31.09
CA GLY A 706 -22.69 -19.61 29.79
C GLY A 706 -23.32 -21.00 29.84
N LEU A 707 -24.65 -21.07 29.89
CA LEU A 707 -25.43 -22.30 29.73
C LEU A 707 -26.51 -22.10 28.67
N HIS A 708 -26.43 -22.84 27.57
CA HIS A 708 -27.50 -22.93 26.58
C HIS A 708 -28.36 -24.18 26.81
N VAL A 709 -29.69 -24.04 26.85
CA VAL A 709 -30.64 -25.15 26.99
C VAL A 709 -31.55 -25.18 25.76
N GLU A 710 -31.49 -26.23 24.95
CA GLU A 710 -32.30 -26.31 23.71
C GLU A 710 -33.81 -26.53 23.98
N GLU A 711 -34.16 -27.15 25.12
CA GLU A 711 -35.55 -27.50 25.48
C GLU A 711 -36.09 -26.59 26.61
N ASP A 712 -37.17 -26.99 27.28
CA ASP A 712 -37.82 -26.17 28.32
C ASP A 712 -37.01 -26.15 29.63
N ALA A 713 -37.04 -25.01 30.34
CA ALA A 713 -36.43 -24.85 31.64
C ALA A 713 -37.47 -24.43 32.69
N LYS A 714 -37.44 -25.07 33.87
CA LYS A 714 -38.34 -24.76 34.98
C LYS A 714 -37.55 -24.45 36.25
N PHE A 715 -37.84 -23.29 36.83
CA PHE A 715 -37.21 -22.78 38.05
C PHE A 715 -38.25 -22.66 39.17
N MET A 716 -37.92 -23.19 40.36
CA MET A 716 -38.78 -23.12 41.54
C MET A 716 -38.06 -22.50 42.73
N CYS A 717 -38.71 -21.57 43.44
CA CYS A 717 -38.20 -21.02 44.71
C CYS A 717 -39.29 -20.71 45.75
N THR A 718 -38.84 -20.50 46.99
CA THR A 718 -39.66 -20.01 48.12
C THR A 718 -39.26 -18.61 48.61
N ASP A 719 -38.10 -18.11 48.17
CA ASP A 719 -37.51 -16.81 48.47
C ASP A 719 -36.79 -16.32 47.19
N TRP A 720 -35.92 -15.31 47.28
CA TRP A 720 -35.21 -14.73 46.14
C TRP A 720 -34.14 -15.64 45.51
N ASN A 721 -34.09 -15.71 44.18
CA ASN A 721 -33.00 -16.35 43.42
C ASN A 721 -32.45 -15.40 42.35
N THR A 722 -31.12 -15.41 42.19
CA THR A 722 -30.41 -14.70 41.13
C THR A 722 -29.61 -15.71 40.31
N PHE A 723 -29.72 -15.61 38.98
CA PHE A 723 -28.97 -16.42 38.02
C PHE A 723 -28.22 -15.50 37.04
N PHE A 724 -27.19 -16.04 36.40
CA PHE A 724 -26.30 -15.33 35.47
C PHE A 724 -26.07 -16.21 34.23
N ASP A 725 -25.94 -15.63 33.04
CA ASP A 725 -25.41 -16.30 31.84
C ASP A 725 -26.15 -17.60 31.44
N ILE A 726 -27.48 -17.56 31.35
CA ILE A 726 -28.31 -18.72 30.94
C ILE A 726 -29.17 -18.35 29.73
N ASP A 727 -29.02 -19.10 28.64
CA ASP A 727 -29.84 -19.06 27.43
C ASP A 727 -30.75 -20.29 27.35
N VAL A 728 -32.04 -20.08 27.05
CA VAL A 728 -33.02 -21.18 26.91
C VAL A 728 -33.79 -21.02 25.61
N ALA A 729 -33.72 -22.01 24.72
CA ALA A 729 -34.48 -21.97 23.47
C ALA A 729 -35.96 -22.37 23.66
N GLY A 730 -36.26 -23.25 24.61
CA GLY A 730 -37.63 -23.65 24.97
C GLY A 730 -38.38 -22.66 25.86
N GLU A 731 -39.50 -23.11 26.45
CA GLU A 731 -40.26 -22.32 27.43
C GLU A 731 -39.53 -22.24 28.79
N MET A 732 -39.51 -21.04 29.38
CA MET A 732 -39.01 -20.83 30.74
C MET A 732 -40.18 -20.68 31.71
N HIS A 733 -40.30 -21.60 32.66
CA HIS A 733 -41.36 -21.62 33.67
C HIS A 733 -40.82 -21.20 35.05
N PHE A 734 -41.36 -20.12 35.60
CA PHE A 734 -41.02 -19.60 36.92
C PHE A 734 -42.19 -19.79 37.90
N GLU A 735 -42.03 -20.71 38.85
CA GLU A 735 -43.07 -21.08 39.82
C GLU A 735 -42.63 -20.82 41.27
N GLY A 736 -43.55 -20.34 42.11
CA GLY A 736 -43.27 -20.06 43.52
C GLY A 736 -43.93 -18.78 44.03
N ASP A 737 -43.49 -18.33 45.20
CA ASP A 737 -43.88 -17.05 45.83
C ASP A 737 -42.63 -16.17 46.01
N CYS A 738 -41.95 -15.90 44.90
CA CYS A 738 -40.62 -15.29 44.89
C CYS A 738 -40.35 -14.44 43.64
N THR A 739 -39.31 -13.60 43.75
CA THR A 739 -38.74 -12.88 42.61
C THR A 739 -37.52 -13.64 42.09
N PHE A 740 -37.50 -13.86 40.78
CA PHE A 740 -36.38 -14.39 40.03
C PHE A 740 -35.67 -13.24 39.31
N GLN A 741 -34.37 -13.13 39.50
CA GLN A 741 -33.52 -12.23 38.72
C GLN A 741 -32.59 -13.04 37.83
N MET A 742 -32.51 -12.67 36.56
CA MET A 742 -31.54 -13.26 35.64
C MET A 742 -30.74 -12.16 34.98
N TYR A 743 -29.42 -12.24 35.10
CA TYR A 743 -28.47 -11.34 34.47
C TYR A 743 -27.88 -12.03 33.24
N ASN A 744 -27.72 -11.31 32.13
CA ASN A 744 -27.19 -11.84 30.88
C ASN A 744 -27.88 -13.15 30.45
N PHE A 745 -29.19 -13.07 30.25
CA PHE A 745 -29.99 -14.23 29.86
C PHE A 745 -30.62 -13.97 28.49
N SER A 746 -30.88 -15.05 27.74
CA SER A 746 -31.68 -14.99 26.52
C SER A 746 -32.73 -16.09 26.49
N ASN A 747 -33.83 -15.84 25.78
CA ASN A 747 -34.89 -16.83 25.60
C ASN A 747 -35.53 -16.67 24.23
N THR A 748 -35.52 -17.73 23.40
CA THR A 748 -36.23 -17.74 22.11
C THR A 748 -37.65 -18.30 22.19
N GLY A 749 -37.97 -19.00 23.29
CA GLY A 749 -39.32 -19.48 23.61
C GLY A 749 -40.19 -18.43 24.29
N SER A 750 -41.00 -18.89 25.25
CA SER A 750 -41.84 -17.98 26.06
C SER A 750 -41.50 -18.08 27.54
N ILE A 751 -41.50 -16.93 28.21
CA ILE A 751 -41.32 -16.84 29.66
C ILE A 751 -42.68 -16.79 30.35
N LEU A 752 -42.93 -17.78 31.21
CA LEU A 752 -44.19 -17.98 31.91
C LEU A 752 -43.97 -17.91 33.42
N THR A 753 -44.73 -17.04 34.10
CA THR A 753 -44.68 -16.90 35.56
C THR A 753 -46.00 -17.36 36.20
N SER A 754 -45.92 -18.01 37.35
CA SER A 754 -47.10 -18.28 38.19
C SER A 754 -47.65 -16.98 38.80
N SER A 755 -48.92 -16.95 39.25
CA SER A 755 -49.59 -15.69 39.67
C SER A 755 -48.93 -14.94 40.83
N ASN A 756 -48.05 -15.61 41.60
CA ASN A 756 -47.32 -15.03 42.73
C ASN A 756 -45.81 -14.91 42.47
N ALA A 757 -45.34 -15.31 41.28
CA ALA A 757 -43.94 -15.18 40.89
C ALA A 757 -43.71 -13.87 40.12
N LYS A 758 -42.56 -13.25 40.34
CA LYS A 758 -42.07 -12.10 39.58
C LYS A 758 -40.78 -12.48 38.87
N PHE A 759 -40.67 -12.17 37.59
CA PHE A 759 -39.42 -12.33 36.85
C PHE A 759 -38.87 -10.95 36.46
N GLU A 760 -37.58 -10.74 36.70
CA GLU A 760 -36.81 -9.56 36.32
C GLU A 760 -35.57 -10.01 35.52
N GLY A 761 -35.56 -9.69 34.24
CA GLY A 761 -34.42 -9.86 33.37
C GLY A 761 -33.54 -8.62 33.39
N TYR A 762 -32.23 -8.83 33.45
CA TYR A 762 -31.21 -7.80 33.39
C TYR A 762 -30.21 -8.13 32.30
N ASP A 763 -29.91 -7.14 31.47
CA ASP A 763 -28.77 -7.20 30.59
C ASP A 763 -27.63 -6.37 31.16
N VAL A 764 -26.41 -6.82 30.93
CA VAL A 764 -25.19 -6.20 31.42
C VAL A 764 -24.39 -5.71 30.22
N ILE A 765 -23.88 -4.49 30.34
CA ILE A 765 -22.79 -4.04 29.50
C ILE A 765 -21.51 -3.99 30.34
N GLN A 766 -20.47 -4.67 29.88
CA GLN A 766 -19.13 -4.61 30.44
C GLN A 766 -18.19 -3.97 29.43
N VAL A 767 -17.55 -2.90 29.84
CA VAL A 767 -16.61 -2.13 29.05
C VAL A 767 -15.21 -2.33 29.60
N THR A 768 -14.28 -2.68 28.74
CA THR A 768 -12.84 -2.64 29.02
C THR A 768 -12.24 -1.44 28.29
N VAL A 769 -11.37 -0.68 28.93
CA VAL A 769 -10.65 0.43 28.29
C VAL A 769 -9.16 0.17 28.35
N LEU A 770 -8.54 0.11 27.17
CA LEU A 770 -7.11 -0.15 27.01
C LEU A 770 -6.43 1.06 26.36
N ASP A 771 -5.30 1.51 26.93
CA ASP A 771 -4.37 2.48 26.32
C ASP A 771 -3.14 1.72 25.82
N LYS A 772 -3.02 1.57 24.50
CA LYS A 772 -2.00 0.71 23.87
C LYS A 772 -1.93 -0.68 24.54
N GLY A 773 -3.08 -1.33 24.70
CA GLY A 773 -3.18 -2.68 25.26
C GLY A 773 -3.04 -2.81 26.77
N LEU A 774 -2.71 -1.70 27.45
CA LEU A 774 -2.63 -1.66 28.91
C LEU A 774 -3.94 -1.18 29.51
N ALA A 775 -4.33 -1.77 30.64
CA ALA A 775 -5.51 -1.39 31.40
C ALA A 775 -5.49 0.10 31.78
N SER A 776 -6.47 0.87 31.28
CA SER A 776 -6.55 2.30 31.54
C SER A 776 -7.47 2.59 32.73
N GLU A 777 -6.90 2.77 33.93
CA GLU A 777 -7.63 3.17 35.14
C GLU A 777 -8.08 4.64 35.06
N GLY A 778 -9.29 4.94 35.55
CA GLY A 778 -9.75 6.32 35.71
C GLY A 778 -10.52 6.89 34.51
N GLN A 779 -10.73 6.13 33.44
CA GLN A 779 -11.46 6.56 32.25
C GLN A 779 -12.95 6.69 32.52
N GLN A 780 -13.61 7.72 31.94
CA GLN A 780 -15.03 7.98 32.17
C GLN A 780 -15.89 7.33 31.08
N ILE A 781 -16.80 6.45 31.51
CA ILE A 781 -17.81 5.83 30.63
C ILE A 781 -19.18 6.45 30.91
N GLY A 782 -19.77 7.08 29.89
CA GLY A 782 -21.11 7.65 29.92
C GLY A 782 -22.15 6.64 29.45
N TYR A 783 -23.26 6.49 30.18
CA TYR A 783 -24.41 5.67 29.81
C TYR A 783 -25.65 6.56 29.70
N THR A 784 -26.07 6.87 28.47
CA THR A 784 -27.20 7.75 28.16
C THR A 784 -28.46 6.96 27.91
N ASP A 785 -29.49 7.13 28.76
CA ASP A 785 -30.77 6.43 28.60
C ASP A 785 -31.71 7.07 27.56
N GLU A 786 -32.85 6.42 27.29
CA GLU A 786 -33.89 6.88 26.35
C GLU A 786 -34.48 8.27 26.67
N ASN A 787 -34.33 8.76 27.90
CA ASN A 787 -34.78 10.09 28.32
C ASN A 787 -33.65 11.15 28.18
N GLY A 788 -32.48 10.76 27.65
CA GLY A 788 -31.30 11.61 27.52
C GLY A 788 -30.58 11.84 28.85
N ILE A 789 -30.81 11.03 29.87
CA ILE A 789 -30.11 11.12 31.16
C ILE A 789 -28.83 10.31 31.08
N ILE A 790 -27.69 10.97 31.35
CA ILE A 790 -26.37 10.35 31.35
C ILE A 790 -25.97 9.98 32.78
N THR A 791 -25.57 8.73 32.98
CA THR A 791 -24.88 8.27 34.20
C THR A 791 -23.44 7.91 33.89
N TYR A 792 -22.50 8.33 34.72
CA TYR A 792 -21.07 8.07 34.52
C TYR A 792 -20.57 6.97 35.46
N GLN A 793 -19.66 6.15 34.95
CA GLN A 793 -18.80 5.27 35.75
C GLN A 793 -17.34 5.46 35.37
N THR A 794 -16.45 5.00 36.25
CA THR A 794 -15.01 5.11 36.06
C THR A 794 -14.41 3.72 36.01
N THR A 795 -13.47 3.48 35.11
CA THR A 795 -12.74 2.21 35.02
C THR A 795 -11.90 1.96 36.27
N ASN A 796 -11.82 0.70 36.68
CA ASN A 796 -10.98 0.25 37.79
C ASN A 796 -9.52 -0.02 37.33
N GLU A 797 -8.69 -0.61 38.21
CA GLU A 797 -7.28 -0.95 37.92
C GLU A 797 -7.09 -1.94 36.76
N TYR A 798 -8.15 -2.61 36.30
CA TYR A 798 -8.15 -3.53 35.16
C TYR A 798 -8.75 -2.89 33.89
N GLY A 799 -8.97 -1.57 33.90
CA GLY A 799 -9.63 -0.88 32.79
C GLY A 799 -11.13 -1.19 32.68
N LEU A 800 -11.74 -1.86 33.67
CA LEU A 800 -13.13 -2.32 33.59
C LEU A 800 -14.12 -1.32 34.18
N ALA A 801 -15.19 -1.06 33.45
CA ALA A 801 -16.41 -0.39 33.92
C ALA A 801 -17.62 -1.16 33.39
N GLY A 802 -18.76 -1.16 34.10
CA GLY A 802 -19.93 -1.87 33.58
C GLY A 802 -21.22 -1.45 34.24
N GLN A 803 -22.34 -1.60 33.54
CA GLN A 803 -23.65 -1.26 34.04
C GLN A 803 -24.66 -2.37 33.73
N SER A 804 -25.53 -2.70 34.68
CA SER A 804 -26.68 -3.57 34.45
C SER A 804 -27.96 -2.74 34.28
N ARG A 805 -28.81 -3.09 33.31
CA ARG A 805 -30.13 -2.48 33.11
C ARG A 805 -31.21 -3.55 33.03
N THR A 806 -32.41 -3.21 33.47
CA THR A 806 -33.56 -4.10 33.40
C THR A 806 -34.03 -4.21 31.95
N SER A 807 -34.01 -5.41 31.39
CA SER A 807 -34.40 -5.71 30.02
C SER A 807 -35.84 -6.19 29.88
N VAL A 808 -36.34 -6.88 30.90
CA VAL A 808 -37.76 -7.28 30.95
C VAL A 808 -38.23 -7.44 32.40
N VAL A 809 -39.49 -7.07 32.67
CA VAL A 809 -40.18 -7.39 33.91
C VAL A 809 -41.49 -8.10 33.58
N ILE A 810 -41.71 -9.27 34.17
CA ILE A 810 -42.93 -10.06 34.01
C ILE A 810 -43.55 -10.30 35.39
N ASP A 811 -44.74 -9.75 35.61
CA ASP A 811 -45.50 -9.91 36.84
C ASP A 811 -47.01 -10.07 36.56
N SER A 812 -47.84 -10.06 37.61
CA SER A 812 -49.30 -10.15 37.47
C SER A 812 -49.95 -8.99 36.68
N ASN A 813 -49.22 -7.91 36.42
CA ASN A 813 -49.68 -6.73 35.67
C ASN A 813 -49.29 -6.78 34.19
N GLY A 814 -48.44 -7.70 33.75
CA GLY A 814 -48.04 -7.89 32.36
C GLY A 814 -46.53 -7.90 32.15
N ILE A 815 -46.10 -7.62 30.91
CA ILE A 815 -44.69 -7.60 30.48
C ILE A 815 -44.28 -6.15 30.19
N THR A 816 -43.13 -5.71 30.72
CA THR A 816 -42.49 -4.43 30.39
C THR A 816 -41.09 -4.70 29.87
N TYR A 817 -40.69 -4.07 28.75
CA TYR A 817 -39.36 -4.21 28.15
C TYR A 817 -38.46 -2.99 28.44
N GLY A 818 -37.15 -3.21 28.43
CA GLY A 818 -36.11 -2.19 28.54
C GLY A 818 -35.95 -1.36 27.25
N GLY A 819 -35.26 -0.22 27.38
CA GLY A 819 -34.96 0.71 26.27
C GLY A 819 -33.51 0.65 25.82
N SER A 820 -33.15 1.51 24.85
CA SER A 820 -31.78 1.70 24.38
C SER A 820 -30.97 2.59 25.30
N THR A 821 -29.66 2.31 25.36
CA THR A 821 -28.65 3.12 26.03
C THR A 821 -27.53 3.41 25.04
N LEU A 822 -27.08 4.66 24.94
CA LEU A 822 -25.83 5.00 24.25
C LEU A 822 -24.69 4.97 25.27
N VAL A 823 -23.65 4.17 25.01
CA VAL A 823 -22.47 4.04 25.87
C VAL A 823 -21.29 4.72 25.19
N THR A 824 -20.68 5.69 25.86
CA THR A 824 -19.60 6.53 25.31
C THR A 824 -18.37 6.48 26.18
N LEU A 825 -17.19 6.39 25.55
CA LEU A 825 -15.93 6.72 26.18
C LEU A 825 -15.73 8.23 26.06
N GLU A 826 -15.67 8.93 27.19
CA GLU A 826 -15.40 10.37 27.23
C GLU A 826 -13.97 10.62 27.72
N ASP A 827 -13.26 11.50 27.01
CA ASP A 827 -11.94 11.96 27.43
C ASP A 827 -12.03 12.85 28.67
N GLY A 828 -10.92 12.95 29.42
CA GLY A 828 -10.84 13.81 30.60
C GLY A 828 -10.98 15.32 30.32
N GLN A 829 -11.14 15.73 29.06
CA GLN A 829 -11.33 17.12 28.62
C GLN A 829 -12.77 17.41 28.13
N GLY A 830 -13.66 16.41 28.10
CA GLY A 830 -15.08 16.53 27.78
C GLY A 830 -15.46 16.24 26.31
N GLY A 831 -14.64 15.50 25.56
CA GLY A 831 -14.95 15.00 24.22
C GLY A 831 -15.29 13.51 24.21
N ILE A 832 -16.25 13.08 23.38
CA ILE A 832 -16.51 11.65 23.14
C ILE A 832 -15.41 11.13 22.21
N ILE A 833 -14.66 10.14 22.68
CA ILE A 833 -13.63 9.45 21.88
C ILE A 833 -14.30 8.43 20.97
N ASP A 834 -15.22 7.64 21.54
CA ASP A 834 -15.93 6.57 20.84
C ASP A 834 -17.28 6.28 21.52
N GLY A 835 -18.20 5.62 20.84
CA GLY A 835 -19.47 5.22 21.42
C GLY A 835 -20.23 4.14 20.66
N ILE A 836 -20.90 3.29 21.43
CA ILE A 836 -21.70 2.17 20.95
C ILE A 836 -23.14 2.31 21.44
N SER A 837 -24.09 1.85 20.63
CA SER A 837 -25.48 1.74 21.08
C SER A 837 -25.72 0.34 21.63
N TRP A 838 -26.18 0.27 22.87
CA TRP A 838 -26.56 -0.96 23.54
C TRP A 838 -28.07 -0.95 23.80
N HIS A 839 -28.78 -1.92 23.24
CA HIS A 839 -30.17 -2.16 23.61
C HIS A 839 -30.22 -3.13 24.78
N ALA A 840 -30.94 -2.77 25.85
CA ALA A 840 -31.11 -3.65 27.01
C ALA A 840 -32.13 -4.76 26.72
N ASN A 841 -31.86 -5.56 25.69
CA ASN A 841 -32.52 -6.83 25.37
C ASN A 841 -31.50 -7.96 25.12
N GLU A 842 -30.21 -7.62 25.10
CA GLU A 842 -29.07 -8.53 25.06
C GLU A 842 -27.93 -7.91 25.88
N SER A 843 -27.10 -8.73 26.52
CA SER A 843 -25.90 -8.23 27.18
C SER A 843 -24.76 -8.07 26.18
N MET A 844 -23.81 -7.21 26.52
CA MET A 844 -22.73 -6.82 25.62
C MET A 844 -21.42 -6.67 26.39
N SER A 845 -20.34 -7.25 25.87
CA SER A 845 -19.00 -6.84 26.25
C SER A 845 -18.41 -5.99 25.12
N HIS A 846 -17.68 -4.94 25.47
CA HIS A 846 -17.03 -4.09 24.50
C HIS A 846 -15.68 -3.60 25.04
N THR A 847 -14.65 -3.63 24.20
CA THR A 847 -13.36 -3.05 24.54
C THR A 847 -13.20 -1.76 23.75
N PHE A 848 -13.12 -0.63 24.46
CA PHE A 848 -12.61 0.60 23.86
C PHE A 848 -11.09 0.55 23.89
N MET A 849 -10.47 0.64 22.72
CA MET A 849 -9.03 0.83 22.60
C MET A 849 -8.73 2.21 22.07
N PHE A 850 -7.70 2.84 22.63
CA PHE A 850 -7.07 4.02 22.06
C PHE A 850 -5.59 3.97 22.43
N SER A 851 -4.75 4.79 21.79
CA SER A 851 -3.33 4.85 22.15
C SER A 851 -2.82 6.27 22.26
N THR A 852 -2.22 6.62 23.39
CA THR A 852 -1.62 7.95 23.56
C THR A 852 -0.21 7.99 22.94
N LEU A 853 0.00 8.81 21.92
CA LEU A 853 1.31 8.99 21.30
C LEU A 853 2.16 10.01 22.07
N GLN A 854 3.42 9.66 22.35
CA GLN A 854 4.36 10.57 23.00
C GLN A 854 4.73 11.74 22.06
N SER A 855 4.54 12.97 22.53
CA SER A 855 4.88 14.18 21.79
C SER A 855 6.34 14.63 21.99
N GLY A 856 6.76 15.62 21.20
CA GLY A 856 8.08 16.24 21.23
C GLY A 856 9.06 15.64 20.21
N GLU A 857 10.35 15.84 20.46
CA GLU A 857 11.40 15.24 19.63
C GLU A 857 11.57 13.75 19.97
N SER A 858 11.35 12.89 18.97
CA SER A 858 11.66 11.47 19.10
C SER A 858 13.14 11.20 18.82
N ASN A 859 13.77 10.38 19.65
CA ASN A 859 15.13 9.85 19.45
C ASN A 859 15.11 8.37 19.03
N GLN A 860 13.97 7.91 18.52
CA GLN A 860 13.77 6.56 18.00
C GLN A 860 12.72 6.60 16.89
N SER A 861 12.68 5.57 16.05
CA SER A 861 11.60 5.42 15.07
C SER A 861 10.26 5.22 15.78
N VAL A 862 9.21 5.83 15.24
CA VAL A 862 7.83 5.73 15.74
C VAL A 862 7.07 4.81 14.80
N VAL A 863 6.49 3.74 15.33
CA VAL A 863 5.68 2.78 14.57
C VAL A 863 4.26 2.78 15.13
N LEU A 864 3.27 2.99 14.26
CA LEU A 864 1.85 2.92 14.57
C LEU A 864 1.25 1.68 13.89
N GLU A 865 0.52 0.87 14.65
CA GLU A 865 -0.03 -0.44 14.25
C GLU A 865 -1.58 -0.42 14.38
N GLU A 866 -2.28 -1.19 13.55
CA GLU A 866 -3.75 -1.19 13.50
C GLU A 866 -4.36 -1.56 14.85
N ILE A 867 -3.84 -2.60 15.51
CA ILE A 867 -4.38 -3.11 16.79
C ILE A 867 -4.50 -2.02 17.85
N TRP A 868 -3.62 -1.02 17.83
CA TRP A 868 -3.57 0.06 18.82
C TRP A 868 -4.39 1.29 18.45
N SER A 869 -5.10 1.25 17.33
CA SER A 869 -5.83 2.39 16.79
C SER A 869 -7.17 2.63 17.52
N PRO A 870 -7.63 3.89 17.59
CA PRO A 870 -6.96 5.09 17.11
C PRO A 870 -5.86 5.59 18.06
N TYR A 871 -4.76 6.05 17.49
CA TYR A 871 -3.72 6.82 18.17
C TYR A 871 -4.15 8.27 18.35
N ARG A 872 -3.74 8.90 19.45
CA ARG A 872 -3.96 10.31 19.74
C ARG A 872 -2.65 11.05 19.91
N LEU A 873 -2.44 12.09 19.11
CA LEU A 873 -1.34 13.06 19.27
C LEU A 873 -1.87 14.40 19.78
N SER A 874 -1.37 14.82 20.94
CA SER A 874 -1.86 16.02 21.65
C SER A 874 -0.97 17.25 21.53
N GLU A 875 0.29 17.09 21.16
CA GLU A 875 1.27 18.17 20.94
C GLU A 875 2.20 17.80 19.78
N ASP A 876 2.99 18.76 19.27
CA ASP A 876 3.86 18.56 18.11
C ASP A 876 4.78 17.34 18.25
N LEU A 877 4.94 16.58 17.16
CA LEU A 877 5.87 15.46 17.05
C LEU A 877 6.97 15.79 16.04
N VAL A 878 8.23 15.53 16.40
CA VAL A 878 9.39 15.74 15.52
C VAL A 878 10.19 14.46 15.39
N ILE A 879 10.33 13.97 14.16
CA ILE A 879 11.14 12.81 13.78
C ILE A 879 12.48 13.30 13.24
N LYS A 880 13.58 12.87 13.86
CA LYS A 880 14.95 13.28 13.47
C LYS A 880 15.42 12.55 12.21
N ALA A 881 16.46 13.09 11.57
CA ALA A 881 17.01 12.61 10.31
C ALA A 881 17.40 11.11 10.30
N GLU A 882 17.82 10.59 11.44
CA GLU A 882 18.26 9.20 11.62
C GLU A 882 17.12 8.22 11.93
N HIS A 883 15.86 8.68 11.98
CA HIS A 883 14.70 7.89 12.43
C HIS A 883 13.55 7.95 11.43
N SER A 884 12.61 7.01 11.58
CA SER A 884 11.43 6.90 10.72
C SER A 884 10.14 7.09 11.50
N LEU A 885 9.13 7.70 10.87
CA LEU A 885 7.73 7.50 11.22
C LEU A 885 7.17 6.45 10.28
N ILE A 886 6.70 5.35 10.84
CA ILE A 886 6.07 4.24 10.13
C ILE A 886 4.62 4.17 10.62
N ILE A 887 3.66 4.34 9.73
CA ILE A 887 2.24 4.14 10.03
C ILE A 887 1.79 2.96 9.18
N LYS A 888 1.50 1.83 9.83
CA LYS A 888 1.10 0.59 9.18
C LYS A 888 -0.32 0.69 8.61
N ASP A 889 -0.63 -0.21 7.70
CA ASP A 889 -1.97 -0.40 7.15
C ASP A 889 -2.99 -0.59 8.28
N GLY A 890 -4.21 -0.08 8.08
CA GLY A 890 -5.30 -0.09 9.06
C GLY A 890 -5.17 0.93 10.19
N ALA A 891 -3.97 1.48 10.43
CA ALA A 891 -3.74 2.36 11.56
C ALA A 891 -4.46 3.71 11.42
N GLU A 892 -5.02 4.19 12.53
CA GLU A 892 -5.72 5.48 12.60
C GLU A 892 -5.02 6.45 13.56
N LEU A 893 -4.72 7.66 13.09
CA LEU A 893 -4.09 8.72 13.88
C LEU A 893 -4.99 9.96 13.99
N ARG A 894 -5.39 10.29 15.22
CA ARG A 894 -6.15 11.48 15.61
C ARG A 894 -5.21 12.56 16.13
N VAL A 895 -5.14 13.69 15.44
CA VAL A 895 -4.23 14.80 15.76
C VAL A 895 -5.02 16.00 16.28
N SER A 896 -4.59 16.55 17.42
CA SER A 896 -5.27 17.67 18.07
C SER A 896 -5.15 18.98 17.27
N ASP A 897 -6.03 19.93 17.56
CA ASP A 897 -6.08 21.24 16.89
C ASP A 897 -4.72 21.97 16.89
N GLY A 898 -4.27 22.43 15.72
CA GLY A 898 -3.00 23.15 15.55
C GLY A 898 -1.72 22.33 15.74
N VAL A 899 -1.80 21.02 16.00
CA VAL A 899 -0.63 20.15 16.19
C VAL A 899 -0.03 19.72 14.85
N SER A 900 1.29 19.74 14.76
CA SER A 900 2.07 19.39 13.57
C SER A 900 2.92 18.14 13.76
N ILE A 901 3.21 17.45 12.64
CA ILE A 901 4.17 16.35 12.60
C ILE A 901 5.31 16.76 11.68
N THR A 902 6.52 16.92 12.22
CA THR A 902 7.70 17.32 11.44
C THR A 902 8.60 16.12 11.19
N ILE A 903 9.00 15.92 9.93
CA ILE A 903 9.80 14.77 9.52
C ILE A 903 11.08 15.26 8.84
N TYR A 904 12.22 15.05 9.51
CA TYR A 904 13.57 15.26 8.96
C TYR A 904 14.20 13.97 8.43
N GLY A 905 13.67 12.82 8.83
CA GLY A 905 14.12 11.49 8.42
C GLY A 905 13.15 10.91 7.41
N ILE A 906 12.64 9.71 7.69
CA ILE A 906 11.79 8.97 6.75
C ILE A 906 10.34 8.94 7.22
N ALA A 907 9.40 9.13 6.30
CA ALA A 907 7.99 8.82 6.50
C ALA A 907 7.63 7.64 5.60
N ASP A 908 7.05 6.59 6.18
CA ASP A 908 6.57 5.41 5.49
C ASP A 908 5.15 5.13 6.00
N ILE A 909 4.16 5.53 5.22
CA ILE A 909 2.75 5.55 5.63
C ILE A 909 1.96 4.70 4.64
N GLY A 910 1.47 3.56 5.12
CA GLY A 910 0.60 2.67 4.34
C GLY A 910 -0.86 3.12 4.36
N ASN A 911 -1.76 2.17 4.18
CA ASN A 911 -3.22 2.38 4.15
C ASN A 911 -3.73 2.83 5.52
N ALA A 912 -3.60 4.11 5.82
CA ALA A 912 -3.87 4.68 7.13
C ALA A 912 -4.81 5.87 7.05
N VAL A 913 -5.52 6.13 8.16
CA VAL A 913 -6.42 7.28 8.30
C VAL A 913 -5.83 8.29 9.27
N ILE A 914 -5.52 9.49 8.77
CA ILE A 914 -4.94 10.57 9.57
C ILE A 914 -5.93 11.73 9.58
N SER A 915 -6.44 12.08 10.75
CA SER A 915 -7.54 13.04 10.89
C SER A 915 -7.42 13.90 12.14
N SER A 916 -8.20 14.98 12.23
CA SER A 916 -8.27 15.75 13.46
C SER A 916 -9.07 15.01 14.54
N THR A 917 -9.04 15.52 15.78
CA THR A 917 -9.93 15.10 16.87
C THR A 917 -11.41 15.49 16.66
N GLY A 918 -11.77 16.00 15.48
CA GLY A 918 -13.13 16.37 15.11
C GLY A 918 -13.62 17.70 15.71
N SER A 919 -14.95 17.93 15.68
CA SER A 919 -15.60 19.16 16.19
C SER A 919 -15.15 20.48 15.53
N GLY A 920 -14.62 20.41 14.30
CA GLY A 920 -14.10 21.57 13.58
C GLY A 920 -12.67 21.98 13.95
N SER A 921 -11.98 21.17 14.77
CA SER A 921 -10.53 21.27 14.96
C SER A 921 -9.79 20.98 13.66
N ARG A 922 -8.65 21.64 13.48
CA ARG A 922 -7.78 21.43 12.32
C ARG A 922 -6.35 21.32 12.77
N TRP A 923 -5.77 20.15 12.58
CA TRP A 923 -4.35 19.96 12.86
C TRP A 923 -3.50 20.66 11.78
N ALA A 924 -2.22 20.86 12.06
CA ALA A 924 -1.35 21.70 11.23
C ALA A 924 -0.77 20.98 9.99
N GLY A 925 -0.88 19.64 9.92
CA GLY A 925 -0.33 18.83 8.83
C GLY A 925 1.07 18.27 9.08
N PHE A 926 1.62 17.66 8.04
CA PHE A 926 3.01 17.23 7.98
C PHE A 926 3.91 18.36 7.46
N ASN A 927 5.05 18.55 8.12
CA ASN A 927 6.16 19.36 7.62
C ASN A 927 7.30 18.43 7.19
N LEU A 928 7.56 18.34 5.89
CA LEU A 928 8.54 17.44 5.28
C LEU A 928 9.72 18.25 4.73
N GLY A 929 10.94 17.89 5.12
CA GLY A 929 12.17 18.28 4.41
C GLY A 929 13.31 18.76 5.32
N HIS A 930 14.02 19.80 4.88
CA HIS A 930 15.21 20.42 5.48
C HIS A 930 16.51 19.61 5.48
N GLN A 931 16.47 18.30 5.24
CA GLN A 931 17.64 17.43 5.17
C GLN A 931 17.69 16.69 3.83
N LEU A 932 18.88 16.41 3.33
CA LEU A 932 19.07 15.63 2.09
C LEU A 932 18.56 14.18 2.22
N THR A 933 18.39 13.70 3.45
CA THR A 933 17.91 12.36 3.77
C THR A 933 16.39 12.30 3.93
N THR A 934 15.67 13.43 3.78
CA THR A 934 14.22 13.43 3.99
C THR A 934 13.51 12.77 2.81
N PHE A 935 12.87 11.64 3.09
CA PHE A 935 12.11 10.85 2.13
C PHE A 935 10.73 10.51 2.71
N ALA A 936 9.67 10.71 1.95
CA ALA A 936 8.31 10.41 2.38
C ALA A 936 7.56 9.58 1.33
N THR A 937 7.03 8.45 1.75
CA THR A 937 6.15 7.59 0.94
C THR A 937 4.81 7.46 1.65
N LEU A 938 3.74 7.80 0.93
CA LEU A 938 2.36 7.60 1.38
C LEU A 938 1.64 6.75 0.33
N GLN A 939 1.01 5.67 0.77
CA GLN A 939 0.33 4.70 -0.07
C GLN A 939 -1.06 4.42 0.50
N ASP A 940 -2.11 4.51 -0.34
CA ASP A 940 -3.50 4.27 0.08
C ASP A 940 -3.95 5.10 1.30
N THR A 941 -3.26 6.22 1.56
CA THR A 941 -3.43 6.99 2.80
C THR A 941 -4.59 7.97 2.64
N ARG A 942 -5.44 8.07 3.67
CA ARG A 942 -6.45 9.13 3.77
C ARG A 942 -6.07 10.18 4.81
N ILE A 943 -5.86 11.41 4.35
CA ILE A 943 -5.59 12.58 5.20
C ILE A 943 -6.79 13.52 5.20
N THR A 944 -7.32 13.86 6.37
CA THR A 944 -8.42 14.83 6.46
C THR A 944 -8.31 15.82 7.63
N GLU A 945 -9.01 16.95 7.49
CA GLU A 945 -9.13 18.00 8.52
C GLU A 945 -7.79 18.63 8.92
N ALA A 946 -6.78 18.59 8.04
CA ALA A 946 -5.56 19.38 8.20
C ALA A 946 -5.79 20.83 7.75
N SER A 947 -5.03 21.77 8.30
CA SER A 947 -5.01 23.16 7.80
C SER A 947 -4.33 23.18 6.43
N THR A 948 -3.06 22.76 6.38
CA THR A 948 -2.34 22.34 5.16
C THR A 948 -1.97 20.89 5.43
N ALA A 949 -2.28 19.94 4.56
CA ALA A 949 -1.99 18.53 4.81
C ALA A 949 -0.49 18.24 4.72
N LEU A 950 0.16 18.74 3.67
CA LEU A 950 1.58 18.55 3.41
C LEU A 950 2.25 19.90 3.14
N ARG A 951 3.27 20.21 3.93
CA ARG A 951 4.17 21.33 3.68
C ARG A 951 5.56 20.79 3.37
N LEU A 952 6.06 21.10 2.18
CA LEU A 952 7.40 20.75 1.74
C LEU A 952 8.33 21.95 1.94
N SER A 953 9.47 21.73 2.59
CA SER A 953 10.43 22.78 2.91
C SER A 953 11.87 22.28 2.78
N GLY A 954 12.71 22.91 1.97
CA GLY A 954 14.11 22.48 1.79
C GLY A 954 14.25 21.22 0.92
N PRO A 955 15.37 20.49 1.02
CA PRO A 955 15.53 19.23 0.29
C PRO A 955 14.51 18.18 0.76
N VAL A 956 13.79 17.56 -0.18
CA VAL A 956 12.80 16.52 0.07
C VAL A 956 12.53 15.69 -1.18
N GLN A 957 12.30 14.39 -0.99
CA GLN A 957 11.71 13.50 -1.98
C GLN A 957 10.39 12.98 -1.41
N ALA A 958 9.29 13.17 -2.13
CA ALA A 958 7.96 12.75 -1.69
C ALA A 958 7.23 12.01 -2.81
N GLN A 959 6.77 10.80 -2.50
CA GLN A 959 6.06 9.91 -3.42
C GLN A 959 4.71 9.54 -2.81
N LEU A 960 3.62 9.84 -3.52
CA LEU A 960 2.26 9.62 -3.08
C LEU A 960 1.53 8.74 -4.10
N TYR A 961 0.99 7.61 -3.65
CA TYR A 961 0.25 6.68 -4.49
C TYR A 961 -1.13 6.39 -3.91
N ASN A 962 -2.17 6.57 -4.72
CA ASN A 962 -3.57 6.39 -4.33
C ASN A 962 -3.94 7.12 -3.01
N VAL A 963 -3.46 8.36 -2.87
CA VAL A 963 -3.66 9.16 -1.65
C VAL A 963 -4.91 10.04 -1.77
N GLU A 964 -5.67 10.10 -0.68
CA GLU A 964 -6.86 10.92 -0.56
C GLU A 964 -6.65 12.04 0.46
N ILE A 965 -6.64 13.31 0.01
CA ILE A 965 -6.48 14.47 0.89
C ILE A 965 -7.73 15.35 0.85
N PHE A 966 -8.41 15.48 1.99
CA PHE A 966 -9.71 16.16 2.06
C PHE A 966 -9.85 17.21 3.15
N ASN A 967 -10.74 18.17 2.89
CA ASN A 967 -11.25 19.13 3.86
C ASN A 967 -10.11 19.96 4.47
N GLY A 968 -9.45 20.78 3.66
CA GLY A 968 -8.36 21.67 4.06
C GLY A 968 -8.82 22.91 4.83
N GLY A 969 -7.87 23.65 5.41
CA GLY A 969 -8.14 24.93 6.06
C GLY A 969 -8.78 25.94 5.10
N ALA A 970 -9.70 26.76 5.61
CA ALA A 970 -10.54 27.65 4.78
C ALA A 970 -9.77 28.68 3.92
N SER A 971 -8.48 28.91 4.19
CA SER A 971 -7.62 29.80 3.42
C SER A 971 -6.27 29.16 3.07
N ASN A 972 -6.14 27.86 3.28
CA ASN A 972 -4.88 27.13 3.15
C ASN A 972 -4.95 26.20 1.95
N ALA A 973 -3.80 25.98 1.31
CA ALA A 973 -3.70 24.93 0.32
C ALA A 973 -3.66 23.55 0.99
N LEU A 974 -4.09 22.50 0.30
CA LEU A 974 -3.89 21.14 0.82
C LEU A 974 -2.40 20.77 0.81
N ILE A 975 -1.69 21.14 -0.25
CA ILE A 975 -0.24 20.95 -0.38
C ILE A 975 0.42 22.31 -0.65
N GLU A 976 1.44 22.63 0.14
CA GLU A 976 2.23 23.86 0.02
C GLU A 976 3.73 23.53 -0.09
N MET A 977 4.38 24.04 -1.14
CA MET A 977 5.82 23.89 -1.37
C MET A 977 6.50 25.24 -1.21
N ASP A 978 7.33 25.36 -0.16
CA ASP A 978 8.02 26.61 0.17
C ASP A 978 9.07 26.98 -0.87
N SER A 979 9.44 28.27 -0.94
CA SER A 979 10.35 28.79 -1.97
C SER A 979 11.80 28.29 -1.92
N PHE A 980 12.15 27.51 -0.90
CA PHE A 980 13.47 26.89 -0.74
C PHE A 980 13.40 25.37 -0.90
N SER A 981 12.25 24.82 -1.29
CA SER A 981 12.11 23.40 -1.55
C SER A 981 12.97 22.99 -2.74
N SER A 982 13.45 21.74 -2.75
CA SER A 982 14.26 21.19 -3.85
C SER A 982 14.22 19.65 -3.78
N GLY A 983 14.39 18.95 -4.90
CA GLY A 983 14.16 17.51 -5.00
C GLY A 983 12.96 17.19 -5.91
N THR A 984 12.20 16.14 -5.58
CA THR A 984 11.08 15.65 -6.40
C THR A 984 9.79 15.50 -5.58
N PHE A 985 8.66 15.77 -6.23
CA PHE A 985 7.32 15.48 -5.72
C PHE A 985 6.53 14.74 -6.80
N GLU A 986 6.18 13.49 -6.49
CA GLU A 986 5.46 12.59 -7.39
C GLU A 986 4.12 12.20 -6.73
N MET A 987 3.05 12.25 -7.50
CA MET A 987 1.72 11.82 -7.04
C MET A 987 0.95 11.12 -8.15
N THR A 988 0.47 9.91 -7.87
CA THR A 988 -0.20 9.05 -8.84
C THR A 988 -1.54 8.54 -8.30
N ASP A 989 -2.55 8.43 -9.17
CA ASP A 989 -3.87 7.85 -8.90
C ASP A 989 -4.59 8.44 -7.66
N SER A 990 -4.36 9.72 -7.39
CA SER A 990 -4.73 10.36 -6.11
C SER A 990 -5.90 11.35 -6.25
N ILE A 991 -6.54 11.68 -5.12
CA ILE A 991 -7.65 12.64 -5.07
C ILE A 991 -7.39 13.72 -4.03
N LEU A 992 -7.49 14.98 -4.45
CA LEU A 992 -7.47 16.14 -3.55
C LEU A 992 -8.83 16.83 -3.60
N SER A 993 -9.46 17.04 -2.44
CA SER A 993 -10.74 17.75 -2.41
C SER A 993 -11.01 18.68 -1.23
N ASN A 994 -11.92 19.63 -1.46
CA ASN A 994 -12.41 20.59 -0.46
C ASN A 994 -11.28 21.43 0.17
N ALA A 995 -10.47 22.06 -0.68
CA ALA A 995 -9.44 22.99 -0.25
C ALA A 995 -9.98 24.42 -0.07
N GLY A 996 -9.39 25.21 0.84
CA GLY A 996 -9.80 26.60 1.02
C GLY A 996 -9.02 27.59 0.15
N GLY A 997 -7.69 27.45 0.08
CA GLY A 997 -6.80 28.36 -0.65
C GLY A 997 -6.18 27.80 -1.94
N GLY A 998 -6.31 26.49 -2.16
CA GLY A 998 -5.89 25.79 -3.37
C GLY A 998 -5.63 24.30 -3.14
N CYS A 999 -5.65 23.45 -4.17
CA CYS A 999 -5.23 22.07 -3.95
C CYS A 999 -3.70 22.00 -3.82
N ILE A 1000 -2.97 22.62 -4.74
CA ILE A 1000 -1.49 22.65 -4.73
C ILE A 1000 -0.98 24.08 -4.94
N ILE A 1001 -0.09 24.56 -4.06
CA ILE A 1001 0.62 25.84 -4.23
C ILE A 1001 2.12 25.61 -4.10
N SER A 1002 2.88 26.08 -5.09
CA SER A 1002 4.34 25.94 -5.15
C SER A 1002 5.02 27.24 -5.58
N TYR A 1003 6.15 27.56 -4.94
CA TYR A 1003 7.01 28.73 -5.23
C TYR A 1003 8.49 28.35 -5.39
N THR A 1004 8.79 27.19 -5.97
CA THR A 1004 10.11 26.52 -5.92
C THR A 1004 10.57 25.99 -7.28
N ASP A 1005 11.86 25.68 -7.38
CA ASP A 1005 12.49 24.92 -8.48
C ASP A 1005 12.35 23.38 -8.36
N LEU A 1006 11.47 22.90 -7.49
CA LEU A 1006 11.12 21.48 -7.34
C LEU A 1006 10.58 20.88 -8.65
N GLU A 1007 10.92 19.63 -8.93
CA GLU A 1007 10.29 18.84 -9.99
C GLU A 1007 8.97 18.25 -9.48
N ILE A 1008 7.87 18.52 -10.19
CA ILE A 1008 6.51 18.15 -9.80
C ILE A 1008 5.94 17.26 -10.91
N SER A 1009 5.66 16.00 -10.60
CA SER A 1009 5.02 15.05 -11.51
C SER A 1009 3.70 14.55 -10.92
N LEU A 1010 2.59 14.72 -11.65
CA LEU A 1010 1.27 14.22 -11.28
C LEU A 1010 0.70 13.34 -12.40
N GLU A 1011 0.28 12.12 -12.06
CA GLU A 1011 -0.32 11.16 -13.00
C GLU A 1011 -1.69 10.70 -12.49
N ASN A 1012 -2.73 10.77 -13.32
CA ASN A 1012 -4.10 10.35 -12.99
C ASN A 1012 -4.66 10.98 -11.69
N VAL A 1013 -4.39 12.27 -11.47
CA VAL A 1013 -4.81 12.98 -10.25
C VAL A 1013 -6.11 13.76 -10.46
N ALA A 1014 -7.07 13.56 -9.55
CA ALA A 1014 -8.32 14.29 -9.53
C ALA A 1014 -8.31 15.45 -8.51
N LEU A 1015 -8.59 16.66 -8.97
CA LEU A 1015 -8.51 17.90 -8.19
C LEU A 1015 -9.90 18.55 -8.12
N TYR A 1016 -10.56 18.42 -6.97
CA TYR A 1016 -11.96 18.78 -6.78
C TYR A 1016 -12.17 19.86 -5.74
N SER A 1017 -13.02 20.86 -6.00
CA SER A 1017 -13.43 21.85 -5.00
C SER A 1017 -12.24 22.49 -4.31
N CYS A 1018 -11.28 22.97 -5.10
CA CYS A 1018 -9.98 23.48 -4.63
C CYS A 1018 -10.03 24.91 -4.08
N GLY A 1019 -11.23 25.50 -3.92
CA GLY A 1019 -11.39 26.88 -3.48
C GLY A 1019 -10.92 27.87 -4.55
N ASP A 1020 -9.99 28.76 -4.20
CA ASP A 1020 -9.54 29.86 -5.07
C ASP A 1020 -8.86 29.37 -6.38
N ARG A 1021 -8.02 28.35 -6.31
CA ARG A 1021 -7.25 27.87 -7.48
C ARG A 1021 -6.96 26.39 -7.38
N VAL A 1022 -7.05 25.66 -8.48
CA VAL A 1022 -6.70 24.24 -8.50
C VAL A 1022 -5.21 24.09 -8.17
N MET A 1023 -4.35 24.67 -8.99
CA MET A 1023 -2.91 24.57 -8.85
C MET A 1023 -2.24 25.89 -9.21
N ARG A 1024 -1.29 26.32 -8.38
CA ARG A 1024 -0.36 27.41 -8.72
C ARG A 1024 1.06 26.96 -8.56
N THR A 1025 1.87 27.13 -9.59
CA THR A 1025 3.31 26.85 -9.54
C THR A 1025 4.11 28.01 -10.08
N GLN A 1026 5.32 28.16 -9.56
CA GLN A 1026 6.26 29.18 -9.98
C GLN A 1026 7.68 28.62 -10.03
N SER A 1027 8.35 28.80 -11.17
CA SER A 1027 9.76 28.44 -11.39
C SER A 1027 10.07 26.93 -11.32
N SER A 1028 9.06 26.07 -11.43
CA SER A 1028 9.16 24.60 -11.32
C SER A 1028 9.24 23.90 -12.68
N HIS A 1029 9.77 22.67 -12.72
CA HIS A 1029 9.52 21.73 -13.82
C HIS A 1029 8.25 20.93 -13.49
N VAL A 1030 7.29 20.90 -14.41
CA VAL A 1030 5.94 20.37 -14.16
C VAL A 1030 5.57 19.37 -15.25
N GLU A 1031 5.31 18.12 -14.85
CA GLU A 1031 4.82 17.05 -15.71
C GLU A 1031 3.44 16.61 -15.20
N LEU A 1032 2.39 16.88 -15.98
CA LEU A 1032 1.02 16.55 -15.60
C LEU A 1032 0.43 15.62 -16.66
N ASP A 1033 -0.06 14.44 -16.27
CA ASP A 1033 -0.78 13.52 -17.15
C ASP A 1033 -2.06 13.02 -16.47
N GLY A 1034 -3.16 12.94 -17.23
CA GLY A 1034 -4.43 12.38 -16.74
C GLY A 1034 -5.12 13.23 -15.65
N ILE A 1035 -4.98 14.55 -15.69
CA ILE A 1035 -5.53 15.44 -14.65
C ILE A 1035 -7.02 15.72 -14.87
N THR A 1036 -7.82 15.64 -13.80
CA THR A 1036 -9.27 15.96 -13.84
C THR A 1036 -9.64 17.13 -12.92
N LEU A 1037 -10.41 18.11 -13.43
CA LEU A 1037 -10.84 19.32 -12.71
C LEU A 1037 -12.38 19.41 -12.61
N ASP A 1038 -12.93 19.75 -11.43
CA ASP A 1038 -14.39 19.91 -11.23
C ASP A 1038 -14.95 21.34 -11.41
N ASP A 1039 -16.24 21.48 -11.10
CA ASP A 1039 -17.05 22.69 -11.25
C ASP A 1039 -17.02 23.64 -10.03
N GLN A 1040 -16.23 23.35 -8.98
CA GLN A 1040 -16.23 24.11 -7.71
C GLN A 1040 -14.92 24.87 -7.44
N SER A 1041 -14.10 25.13 -8.47
CA SER A 1041 -12.85 25.87 -8.35
C SER A 1041 -12.89 27.15 -9.19
N ASP A 1042 -12.35 28.27 -8.67
CA ASP A 1042 -12.42 29.57 -9.36
C ASP A 1042 -11.41 29.71 -10.51
N ILE A 1043 -10.18 29.21 -10.32
CA ILE A 1043 -9.08 29.25 -11.30
C ILE A 1043 -8.52 27.83 -11.47
N GLY A 1044 -8.19 27.41 -12.69
CA GLY A 1044 -7.59 26.10 -12.97
C GLY A 1044 -6.09 26.05 -12.65
N LEU A 1045 -5.29 25.70 -13.65
CA LEU A 1045 -3.84 25.59 -13.60
C LEU A 1045 -3.19 26.95 -13.89
N GLU A 1046 -2.57 27.56 -12.88
CA GLU A 1046 -1.84 28.83 -12.98
C GLU A 1046 -0.33 28.57 -12.89
N LEU A 1047 0.35 28.58 -14.04
CA LEU A 1047 1.76 28.19 -14.15
C LEU A 1047 2.61 29.38 -14.58
N PHE A 1048 3.59 29.76 -13.75
CA PHE A 1048 4.43 30.94 -13.95
C PHE A 1048 5.91 30.56 -14.03
N GLU A 1049 6.64 31.00 -15.06
CA GLU A 1049 8.05 30.66 -15.27
C GLU A 1049 8.31 29.13 -15.22
N VAL A 1050 7.39 28.32 -15.74
CA VAL A 1050 7.49 26.85 -15.71
C VAL A 1050 8.05 26.27 -17.00
N THR A 1051 8.51 25.03 -16.92
CA THR A 1051 8.85 24.16 -18.07
C THR A 1051 8.17 22.80 -17.89
N GLY A 1052 8.07 22.00 -18.95
CA GLY A 1052 7.45 20.67 -18.91
C GLY A 1052 6.17 20.59 -19.75
N HIS A 1053 5.17 19.84 -19.26
CA HIS A 1053 3.99 19.54 -20.04
C HIS A 1053 2.68 19.30 -19.25
N VAL A 1054 1.56 19.44 -19.95
CA VAL A 1054 0.22 18.96 -19.54
C VAL A 1054 -0.33 18.04 -20.62
N LEU A 1055 -0.56 16.78 -20.28
CA LEU A 1055 -1.12 15.75 -21.14
C LEU A 1055 -2.48 15.31 -20.58
N ASN A 1056 -3.40 14.96 -21.48
CA ASN A 1056 -4.66 14.27 -21.16
C ASN A 1056 -5.50 14.96 -20.05
N LEU A 1057 -5.62 16.29 -20.10
CA LEU A 1057 -6.41 17.09 -19.15
C LEU A 1057 -7.92 16.98 -19.44
N ASP A 1058 -8.71 16.59 -18.44
CA ASP A 1058 -10.17 16.71 -18.44
C ASP A 1058 -10.65 17.85 -17.54
N ALA A 1059 -11.15 18.91 -18.17
CA ALA A 1059 -11.78 20.06 -17.53
C ALA A 1059 -13.15 20.36 -18.15
N GLN A 1060 -13.89 19.32 -18.58
CA GLN A 1060 -15.22 19.50 -19.17
C GLN A 1060 -16.28 19.98 -18.19
N THR A 1061 -16.08 19.70 -16.90
CA THR A 1061 -16.97 20.14 -15.82
C THR A 1061 -16.58 21.48 -15.21
N PHE A 1062 -15.42 22.05 -15.57
CA PHE A 1062 -14.95 23.28 -14.94
C PHE A 1062 -15.93 24.46 -15.12
N ALA A 1063 -16.23 25.17 -14.03
CA ALA A 1063 -17.20 26.26 -14.03
C ALA A 1063 -16.70 27.55 -13.38
N GLY A 1064 -15.40 27.64 -13.07
CA GLY A 1064 -14.76 28.83 -12.53
C GLY A 1064 -14.73 30.00 -13.51
N ASP A 1065 -14.64 31.22 -12.97
CA ASP A 1065 -14.53 32.46 -13.75
C ASP A 1065 -13.12 32.68 -14.33
N GLY A 1066 -12.10 32.01 -13.77
CA GLY A 1066 -10.69 32.10 -14.17
C GLY A 1066 -10.32 31.21 -15.35
N ALA A 1067 -9.06 31.33 -15.79
CA ALA A 1067 -8.51 30.48 -16.83
C ALA A 1067 -8.42 29.02 -16.36
N VAL A 1068 -8.75 28.05 -17.21
CA VAL A 1068 -8.46 26.63 -16.94
C VAL A 1068 -6.97 26.37 -17.04
N ILE A 1069 -6.31 26.95 -18.05
CA ILE A 1069 -4.86 26.96 -18.18
C ILE A 1069 -4.40 28.40 -18.32
N SER A 1070 -3.54 28.86 -17.42
CA SER A 1070 -2.86 30.14 -17.49
C SER A 1070 -1.35 29.90 -17.49
N LEU A 1071 -0.71 30.14 -18.63
CA LEU A 1071 0.75 30.15 -18.75
C LEU A 1071 1.26 31.59 -18.76
N ASP A 1072 2.22 31.89 -17.91
CA ASP A 1072 2.87 33.20 -17.86
C ASP A 1072 4.39 33.06 -17.75
N SER A 1073 5.13 33.85 -18.54
CA SER A 1073 6.60 33.81 -18.67
C SER A 1073 7.19 32.39 -18.80
N SER A 1074 6.46 31.46 -19.43
CA SER A 1074 6.84 30.05 -19.53
C SER A 1074 7.35 29.74 -20.94
N ASP A 1075 8.51 29.11 -21.04
CA ASP A 1075 9.17 28.84 -22.32
C ASP A 1075 9.25 27.32 -22.56
N GLU A 1076 9.04 26.87 -23.80
CA GLU A 1076 9.13 25.46 -24.22
C GLU A 1076 8.16 24.52 -23.47
N PHE A 1077 6.92 24.97 -23.29
CA PHE A 1077 5.87 24.23 -22.57
C PHE A 1077 4.86 23.58 -23.53
N LEU A 1078 4.53 22.30 -23.31
CA LEU A 1078 3.59 21.53 -24.12
C LEU A 1078 2.25 21.36 -23.41
N VAL A 1079 1.13 21.59 -24.10
CA VAL A 1079 -0.20 21.14 -23.69
C VAL A 1079 -0.77 20.25 -24.79
N LYS A 1080 -1.14 19.01 -24.45
CA LYS A 1080 -1.63 18.04 -25.43
C LYS A 1080 -2.82 17.23 -24.92
N ASN A 1081 -3.74 16.90 -25.83
CA ASN A 1081 -4.92 16.08 -25.55
C ASN A 1081 -5.82 16.63 -24.42
N ALA A 1082 -6.17 17.92 -24.44
CA ALA A 1082 -7.04 18.50 -23.40
C ALA A 1082 -8.49 18.66 -23.86
N LEU A 1083 -9.43 18.35 -22.95
CA LEU A 1083 -10.86 18.61 -23.09
C LEU A 1083 -11.26 19.72 -22.13
N ILE A 1084 -11.58 20.91 -22.65
CA ILE A 1084 -11.81 22.11 -21.82
C ILE A 1084 -13.18 22.69 -22.10
N SER A 1085 -13.97 22.91 -21.05
CA SER A 1085 -15.21 23.69 -21.13
C SER A 1085 -15.20 24.78 -20.06
N SER A 1086 -15.07 26.04 -20.46
CA SER A 1086 -14.99 27.18 -19.51
C SER A 1086 -15.35 28.51 -20.16
N ALA A 1087 -15.72 29.51 -19.37
CA ALA A 1087 -15.86 30.89 -19.83
C ALA A 1087 -14.52 31.53 -20.22
N ASN A 1088 -13.40 31.05 -19.65
CA ASN A 1088 -12.05 31.46 -19.99
C ASN A 1088 -11.17 30.19 -20.05
N PRO A 1089 -11.03 29.52 -21.19
CA PRO A 1089 -10.34 28.23 -21.25
C PRO A 1089 -8.83 28.37 -21.13
N VAL A 1090 -8.17 29.07 -22.06
CA VAL A 1090 -6.70 29.12 -22.15
C VAL A 1090 -6.20 30.55 -22.27
N GLN A 1091 -5.26 30.92 -21.42
CA GLN A 1091 -4.55 32.19 -21.44
C GLN A 1091 -3.04 31.96 -21.44
N ILE A 1092 -2.34 32.61 -22.37
CA ILE A 1092 -0.88 32.50 -22.53
C ILE A 1092 -0.32 33.92 -22.61
N THR A 1093 0.54 34.26 -21.66
CA THR A 1093 1.14 35.59 -21.52
C THR A 1093 2.65 35.48 -21.44
N ASP A 1094 3.36 36.40 -22.09
CA ASP A 1094 4.83 36.53 -22.03
C ASP A 1094 5.62 35.22 -22.24
N SER A 1095 5.08 34.27 -22.98
CA SER A 1095 5.60 32.89 -23.09
C SER A 1095 6.22 32.60 -24.48
N ARG A 1096 7.14 31.64 -24.60
CA ARG A 1096 7.81 31.32 -25.88
C ARG A 1096 7.80 29.85 -26.20
N SER A 1097 7.75 29.54 -27.50
CA SER A 1097 7.77 28.15 -27.98
C SER A 1097 6.71 27.29 -27.28
N VAL A 1098 5.54 27.87 -26.95
CA VAL A 1098 4.44 27.11 -26.35
C VAL A 1098 3.83 26.24 -27.44
N GLU A 1099 3.63 24.96 -27.15
CA GLU A 1099 3.00 24.02 -28.06
C GLU A 1099 1.64 23.60 -27.53
N LEU A 1100 0.58 23.81 -28.31
CA LEU A 1100 -0.76 23.31 -28.01
C LEU A 1100 -1.13 22.28 -29.08
N GLN A 1101 -1.43 21.04 -28.71
CA GLN A 1101 -1.74 19.97 -29.67
C GLN A 1101 -2.99 19.17 -29.30
N ASN A 1102 -3.94 19.02 -30.23
CA ASN A 1102 -5.13 18.18 -30.04
C ASN A 1102 -5.99 18.62 -28.83
N LEU A 1103 -6.42 19.89 -28.81
CA LEU A 1103 -7.30 20.42 -27.76
C LEU A 1103 -8.73 20.58 -28.30
N THR A 1104 -9.72 20.19 -27.49
CA THR A 1104 -11.14 20.51 -27.72
C THR A 1104 -11.60 21.52 -26.69
N ILE A 1105 -11.95 22.72 -27.14
CA ILE A 1105 -12.28 23.86 -26.30
C ILE A 1105 -13.73 24.29 -26.54
N THR A 1106 -14.50 24.37 -25.48
CA THR A 1106 -15.84 24.95 -25.46
C THR A 1106 -15.83 26.19 -24.58
N GLY A 1107 -15.94 27.38 -25.16
CA GLY A 1107 -15.74 28.62 -24.41
C GLY A 1107 -15.39 29.84 -25.26
N SER A 1108 -15.44 31.04 -24.67
CA SER A 1108 -15.01 32.27 -25.33
C SER A 1108 -14.58 33.37 -24.33
N PRO A 1109 -13.41 34.04 -24.52
CA PRO A 1109 -12.43 33.79 -25.58
C PRO A 1109 -11.87 32.38 -25.49
N GLY A 1110 -11.76 31.64 -26.59
CA GLY A 1110 -11.30 30.24 -26.56
C GLY A 1110 -9.85 30.13 -26.14
N ILE A 1111 -8.96 30.84 -26.83
CA ILE A 1111 -7.54 30.98 -26.47
C ILE A 1111 -7.14 32.45 -26.54
N THR A 1112 -6.44 32.95 -25.52
CA THR A 1112 -5.87 34.30 -25.50
C THR A 1112 -4.35 34.25 -25.46
N PHE A 1113 -3.69 34.98 -26.36
CA PHE A 1113 -2.25 35.19 -26.37
C PHE A 1113 -1.93 36.67 -26.13
N ASP A 1114 -0.98 36.95 -25.24
CA ASP A 1114 -0.37 38.27 -25.08
C ASP A 1114 1.15 38.14 -25.00
N GLU A 1115 1.90 38.92 -25.78
CA GLU A 1115 3.38 38.89 -25.79
C GLU A 1115 4.00 37.48 -25.94
N SER A 1116 3.34 36.62 -26.72
CA SER A 1116 3.67 35.18 -26.78
C SER A 1116 3.97 34.66 -28.20
N SER A 1117 4.60 33.48 -28.28
CA SER A 1117 4.96 32.78 -29.54
C SER A 1117 4.91 31.26 -29.34
N GLY A 1118 4.66 30.49 -30.42
CA GLY A 1118 4.43 29.06 -30.30
C GLY A 1118 3.73 28.42 -31.51
N THR A 1119 3.51 27.12 -31.41
CA THR A 1119 2.82 26.29 -32.42
C THR A 1119 1.52 25.76 -31.83
N ILE A 1120 0.44 25.92 -32.57
CA ILE A 1120 -0.90 25.52 -32.16
C ILE A 1120 -1.41 24.56 -33.25
N ASP A 1121 -1.65 23.31 -32.91
CA ASP A 1121 -1.91 22.22 -33.86
C ASP A 1121 -3.16 21.42 -33.47
N GLN A 1122 -4.00 21.10 -34.45
CA GLN A 1122 -5.19 20.26 -34.26
C GLN A 1122 -6.14 20.75 -33.16
N ILE A 1123 -6.57 22.02 -33.22
CA ILE A 1123 -7.44 22.61 -32.19
C ILE A 1123 -8.87 22.73 -32.69
N SER A 1124 -9.84 22.35 -31.88
CA SER A 1124 -11.26 22.60 -32.12
C SER A 1124 -11.83 23.55 -31.08
N ILE A 1125 -12.39 24.68 -31.49
CA ILE A 1125 -12.99 25.71 -30.62
C ILE A 1125 -14.47 25.91 -30.97
N ASP A 1126 -15.36 25.73 -30.00
CA ASP A 1126 -16.79 26.06 -30.07
C ASP A 1126 -17.15 27.16 -29.06
N CYS A 1127 -17.55 28.34 -29.54
CA CYS A 1127 -17.95 29.46 -28.68
C CYS A 1127 -19.42 29.40 -28.20
N LEU A 1128 -20.14 28.29 -28.43
CA LEU A 1128 -21.51 27.99 -28.00
C LEU A 1128 -22.64 28.91 -28.47
N THR A 1129 -22.39 30.14 -28.95
CA THR A 1129 -23.30 31.05 -29.71
C THR A 1129 -22.73 32.46 -29.91
N GLY A 1130 -21.52 32.77 -29.42
CA GLY A 1130 -20.87 34.05 -29.71
C GLY A 1130 -19.62 34.32 -28.89
N GLY A 1131 -18.92 35.42 -29.21
CA GLY A 1131 -17.62 35.77 -28.62
C GLY A 1131 -16.45 35.54 -29.59
N THR A 1132 -15.23 35.36 -29.08
CA THR A 1132 -14.00 35.28 -29.86
C THR A 1132 -13.40 33.88 -29.75
N GLY A 1133 -13.04 33.25 -30.87
CA GLY A 1133 -12.35 31.95 -30.84
C GLY A 1133 -10.92 32.10 -30.31
N VAL A 1134 -10.10 32.90 -31.00
CA VAL A 1134 -8.72 33.20 -30.62
C VAL A 1134 -8.51 34.71 -30.53
N ASP A 1135 -7.96 35.19 -29.42
CA ASP A 1135 -7.56 36.58 -29.24
C ASP A 1135 -6.03 36.67 -29.14
N VAL A 1136 -5.40 37.50 -29.96
CA VAL A 1136 -3.95 37.73 -29.94
C VAL A 1136 -3.67 39.21 -29.79
N GLN A 1137 -2.96 39.55 -28.72
CA GLN A 1137 -2.48 40.87 -28.39
C GLN A 1137 -0.94 40.86 -28.38
N HIS A 1138 -0.33 41.87 -28.98
CA HIS A 1138 1.13 42.08 -28.94
C HIS A 1138 1.98 40.82 -29.23
N PRO A 1139 1.77 40.07 -30.34
CA PRO A 1139 2.54 38.85 -30.58
C PRO A 1139 4.04 39.13 -30.60
N ARG A 1140 4.83 38.20 -30.07
CA ARG A 1140 6.26 38.42 -29.88
C ARG A 1140 6.99 38.52 -31.22
N SER A 1141 8.02 39.37 -31.26
CA SER A 1141 8.91 39.50 -32.42
C SER A 1141 9.99 38.42 -32.51
N SER A 1142 10.19 37.67 -31.44
CA SER A 1142 11.25 36.65 -31.32
C SER A 1142 10.86 35.28 -31.89
N GLY A 1143 9.60 35.10 -32.28
CA GLY A 1143 9.07 33.85 -32.84
C GLY A 1143 7.65 34.02 -33.37
N THR A 1144 7.30 33.22 -34.37
CA THR A 1144 5.97 33.22 -35.00
C THR A 1144 4.93 32.52 -34.12
N LEU A 1145 3.68 32.98 -34.18
CA LEU A 1145 2.52 32.18 -33.78
C LEU A 1145 1.97 31.48 -35.02
N SER A 1146 2.02 30.14 -35.03
CA SER A 1146 1.57 29.31 -36.14
C SER A 1146 0.40 28.43 -35.71
N PHE A 1147 -0.72 28.50 -36.43
CA PHE A 1147 -1.94 27.76 -36.18
C PHE A 1147 -2.17 26.77 -37.32
N ASN A 1148 -2.14 25.47 -37.03
CA ASN A 1148 -2.25 24.36 -37.97
C ASN A 1148 -3.48 23.53 -37.63
N ASP A 1149 -4.27 23.15 -38.64
CA ASP A 1149 -5.44 22.27 -38.47
C ASP A 1149 -6.44 22.77 -37.41
N VAL A 1150 -6.74 24.08 -37.43
CA VAL A 1150 -7.64 24.70 -36.45
C VAL A 1150 -9.07 24.79 -36.99
N ILE A 1151 -10.03 24.34 -36.18
CA ILE A 1151 -11.48 24.44 -36.44
C ILE A 1151 -12.08 25.44 -35.44
N ILE A 1152 -12.73 26.49 -35.93
CA ILE A 1152 -13.46 27.46 -35.09
C ILE A 1152 -14.91 27.56 -35.54
N GLU A 1153 -15.84 27.27 -34.64
CA GLU A 1153 -17.29 27.28 -34.92
C GLU A 1153 -18.08 28.08 -33.87
N ASN A 1154 -19.28 28.53 -34.27
CA ASN A 1154 -20.25 29.24 -33.43
C ASN A 1154 -19.73 30.51 -32.71
N CYS A 1155 -18.61 31.08 -33.15
CA CYS A 1155 -18.05 32.32 -32.62
C CYS A 1155 -18.58 33.57 -33.37
N THR A 1156 -18.64 34.72 -32.69
CA THR A 1156 -18.89 36.00 -33.40
C THR A 1156 -17.66 36.46 -34.17
N THR A 1157 -16.48 36.25 -33.59
CA THR A 1157 -15.18 36.54 -34.19
C THR A 1157 -14.34 35.26 -34.15
N GLY A 1158 -13.76 34.85 -35.27
CA GLY A 1158 -12.85 33.69 -35.32
C GLY A 1158 -11.54 34.04 -34.63
N PHE A 1159 -10.69 34.83 -35.29
CA PHE A 1159 -9.51 35.45 -34.68
C PHE A 1159 -9.71 36.95 -34.51
N ASN A 1160 -9.39 37.46 -33.32
CA ASN A 1160 -9.24 38.88 -33.03
C ASN A 1160 -7.77 39.21 -32.79
N LEU A 1161 -7.23 40.13 -33.58
CA LEU A 1161 -5.79 40.28 -33.76
C LEU A 1161 -5.41 41.74 -33.61
N HIS A 1162 -4.71 42.08 -32.53
CA HIS A 1162 -4.37 43.44 -32.17
C HIS A 1162 -2.87 43.67 -32.03
N GLY A 1163 -2.31 44.35 -33.04
CA GLY A 1163 -0.92 44.80 -33.07
C GLY A 1163 -0.76 46.27 -32.77
N HIS A 1164 0.40 46.63 -32.25
CA HIS A 1164 0.79 48.00 -31.97
C HIS A 1164 1.78 48.51 -33.03
N SER A 1165 1.48 49.67 -33.62
CA SER A 1165 2.23 50.22 -34.76
C SER A 1165 3.70 50.59 -34.46
N ASP A 1166 4.08 50.64 -33.19
CA ASP A 1166 5.43 50.92 -32.69
C ASP A 1166 6.27 49.67 -32.44
N LEU A 1167 5.68 48.47 -32.57
CA LEU A 1167 6.37 47.18 -32.45
C LEU A 1167 6.65 46.58 -33.84
N THR A 1168 7.79 45.91 -33.97
CA THR A 1168 8.05 45.02 -35.11
C THR A 1168 7.41 43.68 -34.81
N LEU A 1169 6.32 43.33 -35.48
CA LEU A 1169 5.57 42.10 -35.26
C LEU A 1169 5.91 41.09 -36.36
N GLU A 1170 6.11 39.83 -35.99
CA GLU A 1170 6.16 38.72 -36.94
C GLU A 1170 4.76 38.45 -37.51
N SER A 1171 4.70 37.86 -38.71
CA SER A 1171 3.43 37.42 -39.28
C SER A 1171 2.84 36.29 -38.44
N ILE A 1172 1.51 36.25 -38.29
CA ILE A 1172 0.81 35.07 -37.79
C ILE A 1172 0.52 34.14 -38.97
N GLU A 1173 0.78 32.84 -38.78
CA GLU A 1173 0.49 31.82 -39.79
C GLU A 1173 -0.76 31.03 -39.43
N ILE A 1174 -1.65 30.82 -40.39
CA ILE A 1174 -2.85 29.98 -40.23
C ILE A 1174 -2.94 29.02 -41.41
N ILE A 1175 -2.76 27.73 -41.15
CA ILE A 1175 -2.49 26.67 -42.13
C ILE A 1175 -3.54 25.56 -41.99
N ASN A 1176 -4.17 25.20 -43.11
CA ASN A 1176 -5.15 24.11 -43.20
C ASN A 1176 -6.30 24.21 -42.17
N SER A 1177 -6.78 25.43 -41.91
CA SER A 1177 -7.77 25.71 -40.87
C SER A 1177 -9.15 26.04 -41.45
N ASP A 1178 -10.21 25.66 -40.73
CA ASP A 1178 -11.60 25.93 -41.06
C ASP A 1178 -12.22 26.90 -40.04
N LEU A 1179 -12.48 28.14 -40.47
CA LEU A 1179 -12.99 29.22 -39.62
C LEU A 1179 -14.42 29.60 -40.03
N SER A 1180 -15.40 29.29 -39.18
CA SER A 1180 -16.81 29.62 -39.38
C SER A 1180 -17.32 30.57 -38.28
N ALA A 1181 -17.26 31.87 -38.57
CA ALA A 1181 -17.69 32.94 -37.66
C ALA A 1181 -18.32 34.11 -38.42
N GLN A 1182 -19.01 35.04 -37.74
CA GLN A 1182 -19.55 36.23 -38.43
C GLN A 1182 -18.41 37.10 -38.99
N THR A 1183 -17.37 37.29 -38.20
CA THR A 1183 -16.10 37.90 -38.59
C THR A 1183 -15.00 36.85 -38.43
N SER A 1184 -14.59 36.19 -39.52
CA SER A 1184 -13.57 35.12 -39.44
C SER A 1184 -12.23 35.65 -38.95
N LEU A 1185 -11.82 36.84 -39.39
CA LEU A 1185 -10.62 37.53 -38.93
C LEU A 1185 -10.92 39.02 -38.67
N SER A 1186 -10.58 39.52 -37.48
CA SER A 1186 -10.61 40.94 -37.11
C SER A 1186 -9.18 41.39 -36.83
N ILE A 1187 -8.63 42.28 -37.67
CA ILE A 1187 -7.19 42.56 -37.72
C ILE A 1187 -6.93 44.06 -37.57
N HIS A 1188 -6.05 44.41 -36.64
CA HIS A 1188 -5.56 45.78 -36.45
C HIS A 1188 -4.02 45.81 -36.39
N ASN A 1189 -3.38 46.43 -37.39
CA ASN A 1189 -1.92 46.57 -37.53
C ASN A 1189 -1.10 45.27 -37.42
N MET A 1190 -1.57 44.15 -37.97
CA MET A 1190 -0.85 42.86 -37.97
C MET A 1190 -0.74 42.26 -39.38
N ASN A 1191 0.30 41.45 -39.59
CA ASN A 1191 0.46 40.68 -40.82
C ASN A 1191 0.03 39.23 -40.60
N ILE A 1192 -0.64 38.64 -41.60
CA ILE A 1192 -1.14 37.27 -41.54
C ILE A 1192 -0.87 36.58 -42.86
N ASP A 1193 -0.39 35.35 -42.76
CA ASP A 1193 -0.21 34.43 -43.89
C ASP A 1193 -1.14 33.21 -43.69
N LEU A 1194 -2.15 33.09 -44.57
CA LEU A 1194 -3.13 32.00 -44.60
C LEU A 1194 -2.73 30.99 -45.68
N TYR A 1195 -2.73 29.70 -45.37
CA TYR A 1195 -2.37 28.63 -46.31
C TYR A 1195 -3.42 27.53 -46.34
N SER A 1196 -4.03 27.27 -47.50
CA SER A 1196 -5.01 26.18 -47.70
C SER A 1196 -6.19 26.19 -46.71
N SER A 1197 -6.57 27.35 -46.20
CA SER A 1197 -7.59 27.50 -45.14
C SER A 1197 -8.94 27.95 -45.70
N SER A 1198 -10.04 27.58 -45.04
CA SER A 1198 -11.41 28.00 -45.37
C SER A 1198 -11.93 29.02 -44.37
N LEU A 1199 -12.33 30.19 -44.85
CA LEU A 1199 -12.88 31.27 -44.01
C LEU A 1199 -14.29 31.60 -44.47
N LEU A 1200 -15.27 31.14 -43.68
CA LEU A 1200 -16.69 31.42 -43.82
C LEU A 1200 -17.05 32.56 -42.84
N GLY A 1201 -17.37 33.73 -43.39
CA GLY A 1201 -17.45 35.00 -42.65
C GLY A 1201 -16.67 36.16 -43.26
N ILE A 1202 -16.60 37.28 -42.53
CA ILE A 1202 -15.96 38.53 -43.00
C ILE A 1202 -14.51 38.62 -42.48
N ILE A 1203 -13.56 38.96 -43.34
CA ILE A 1203 -12.25 39.49 -42.93
C ILE A 1203 -12.35 41.00 -42.77
N GLN A 1204 -12.19 41.50 -41.55
CA GLN A 1204 -12.13 42.92 -41.23
C GLN A 1204 -10.68 43.36 -41.02
N LEU A 1205 -10.17 44.24 -41.89
CA LEU A 1205 -8.77 44.65 -41.91
C LEU A 1205 -8.62 46.16 -41.68
N ASP A 1206 -7.94 46.56 -40.61
CA ASP A 1206 -7.61 47.95 -40.27
C ASP A 1206 -6.11 48.11 -39.97
N GLY A 1207 -5.31 48.21 -41.03
CA GLY A 1207 -3.85 48.23 -40.97
C GLY A 1207 -3.26 46.82 -40.98
N GLY A 1208 -2.20 46.62 -41.76
CA GLY A 1208 -1.54 45.31 -41.93
C GLY A 1208 -1.65 44.70 -43.33
N LEU A 1209 -1.15 43.47 -43.47
CA LEU A 1209 -1.14 42.69 -44.72
C LEU A 1209 -1.71 41.28 -44.47
N VAL A 1210 -2.68 40.86 -45.29
CA VAL A 1210 -3.15 39.46 -45.31
C VAL A 1210 -2.76 38.84 -46.64
N ASN A 1211 -1.91 37.81 -46.63
CA ASN A 1211 -1.67 36.96 -47.79
C ASN A 1211 -2.43 35.65 -47.62
N ALA A 1212 -3.23 35.27 -48.61
CA ALA A 1212 -4.01 34.04 -48.59
C ALA A 1212 -3.63 33.15 -49.76
N TYR A 1213 -2.92 32.05 -49.47
CA TYR A 1213 -2.37 31.10 -50.44
C TYR A 1213 -3.24 29.86 -50.54
N ASN A 1214 -3.89 29.67 -51.69
CA ASN A 1214 -4.81 28.55 -51.95
C ASN A 1214 -5.97 28.46 -50.93
N SER A 1215 -6.28 29.56 -50.22
CA SER A 1215 -7.34 29.64 -49.21
C SER A 1215 -8.63 30.20 -49.80
N SER A 1216 -9.79 29.77 -49.28
CA SER A 1216 -11.10 30.31 -49.65
C SER A 1216 -11.59 31.34 -48.65
N VAL A 1217 -11.84 32.57 -49.11
CA VAL A 1217 -12.37 33.66 -48.28
C VAL A 1217 -13.72 34.12 -48.82
N GLU A 1218 -14.73 34.20 -47.96
CA GLU A 1218 -16.09 34.59 -48.38
C GLU A 1218 -16.23 36.10 -48.66
N ASN A 1219 -15.86 36.96 -47.70
CA ASN A 1219 -16.04 38.41 -47.82
C ASN A 1219 -14.88 39.19 -47.17
N TRP A 1220 -14.57 40.37 -47.74
CA TRP A 1220 -13.59 41.32 -47.22
C TRP A 1220 -14.23 42.66 -46.86
N ASN A 1221 -13.84 43.22 -45.71
CA ASN A 1221 -14.14 44.58 -45.28
C ASN A 1221 -12.83 45.27 -44.86
N VAL A 1222 -12.16 45.91 -45.82
CA VAL A 1222 -10.88 46.59 -45.60
C VAL A 1222 -11.16 48.05 -45.28
N ILE A 1223 -10.70 48.55 -44.12
CA ILE A 1223 -10.73 49.97 -43.72
C ILE A 1223 -9.40 50.64 -44.13
N ASN A 1224 -8.29 49.96 -43.84
CA ASN A 1224 -6.92 50.36 -44.14
C ASN A 1224 -6.05 49.09 -44.25
N GLY A 1225 -4.97 49.08 -45.03
CA GLY A 1225 -4.12 47.90 -45.25
C GLY A 1225 -4.33 47.20 -46.60
N LYS A 1226 -3.81 45.98 -46.73
CA LYS A 1226 -3.78 45.24 -48.01
C LYS A 1226 -4.13 43.76 -47.83
N GLY A 1227 -5.07 43.26 -48.64
CA GLY A 1227 -5.34 41.82 -48.78
C GLY A 1227 -4.91 41.29 -50.14
N VAL A 1228 -4.27 40.13 -50.18
CA VAL A 1228 -3.82 39.46 -51.42
C VAL A 1228 -4.24 38.00 -51.40
N LEU A 1229 -4.96 37.58 -52.46
CA LEU A 1229 -5.28 36.18 -52.72
C LEU A 1229 -4.33 35.62 -53.77
N TRP A 1230 -3.62 34.56 -53.40
CA TRP A 1230 -2.72 33.78 -54.23
C TRP A 1230 -3.39 32.43 -54.52
N SER A 1231 -3.40 32.03 -55.79
CA SER A 1231 -3.91 30.70 -56.16
C SER A 1231 -2.96 30.00 -57.12
N SER A 1232 -2.74 28.73 -56.83
CA SER A 1232 -1.90 27.83 -57.61
C SER A 1232 -2.76 27.21 -58.70
N HIS A 1233 -2.41 27.49 -59.96
CA HIS A 1233 -3.13 26.96 -61.12
C HIS A 1233 -2.25 25.97 -61.88
N TYR A 1234 -2.75 24.74 -62.04
CA TYR A 1234 -2.14 23.73 -62.90
C TYR A 1234 -2.68 23.87 -64.33
N ILE A 1235 -1.82 24.29 -65.28
CA ILE A 1235 -2.17 24.32 -66.71
C ILE A 1235 -1.50 23.15 -67.41
N THR A 1236 -2.30 22.19 -67.91
CA THR A 1236 -1.80 21.08 -68.74
C THR A 1236 -1.89 21.42 -70.24
N PRO A 1237 -0.77 21.56 -70.98
CA PRO A 1237 -0.81 21.80 -72.43
C PRO A 1237 -1.08 20.50 -73.19
N THR A 1238 -2.02 20.52 -74.14
CA THR A 1238 -2.52 19.31 -74.84
C THR A 1238 -1.58 18.72 -75.91
N ASN A 1239 -0.29 19.09 -76.02
CA ASN A 1239 0.55 18.60 -77.14
C ASN A 1239 2.11 18.54 -76.99
N VAL A 1240 2.72 18.40 -75.78
CA VAL A 1240 4.17 18.05 -75.61
C VAL A 1240 4.41 17.32 -74.25
N PRO A 1241 5.41 16.42 -74.07
CA PRO A 1241 5.68 15.71 -72.80
C PRO A 1241 6.19 16.64 -71.69
N SER A 1242 5.70 16.39 -70.46
CA SER A 1242 6.22 16.81 -69.14
C SER A 1242 6.75 18.25 -69.02
N ALA A 1243 5.85 19.18 -68.70
CA ALA A 1243 6.19 20.38 -67.94
C ALA A 1243 4.93 20.82 -67.17
N GLU A 1244 4.88 20.52 -65.88
CA GLU A 1244 4.02 21.23 -64.95
C GLU A 1244 4.62 22.62 -64.75
N PHE A 1245 3.80 23.65 -64.96
CA PHE A 1245 4.16 25.01 -64.59
C PHE A 1245 3.31 25.38 -63.37
N ASN A 1246 3.92 25.45 -62.19
CA ASN A 1246 3.31 26.15 -61.06
C ASN A 1246 3.49 27.65 -61.30
N PHE A 1247 2.40 28.30 -61.71
CA PHE A 1247 2.30 29.74 -61.63
C PHE A 1247 1.54 30.08 -60.35
N GLU A 1248 2.16 30.82 -59.44
CA GLU A 1248 1.39 31.63 -58.50
C GLU A 1248 0.75 32.77 -59.29
N LEU A 1249 -0.55 32.63 -59.52
CA LEU A 1249 -1.35 33.70 -60.09
C LEU A 1249 -1.94 34.49 -58.92
N GLN A 1250 -1.50 35.73 -58.80
CA GLN A 1250 -2.19 36.73 -58.01
C GLN A 1250 -3.57 36.94 -58.63
N THR A 1251 -4.62 36.45 -57.96
CA THR A 1251 -5.97 36.43 -58.52
C THR A 1251 -6.77 37.67 -58.20
N ASP A 1252 -6.56 38.28 -57.03
CA ASP A 1252 -7.20 39.54 -56.64
C ASP A 1252 -6.33 40.35 -55.67
N ILE A 1253 -6.28 41.67 -55.88
CA ILE A 1253 -5.68 42.64 -54.96
C ILE A 1253 -6.79 43.58 -54.49
N ILE A 1254 -7.00 43.63 -53.18
CA ILE A 1254 -7.86 44.63 -52.56
C ILE A 1254 -6.93 45.61 -51.84
N ASP A 1255 -6.61 46.72 -52.51
CA ASP A 1255 -5.74 47.78 -52.01
C ASP A 1255 -6.59 49.02 -51.71
N TRP A 1256 -6.70 49.40 -50.43
CA TRP A 1256 -7.50 50.54 -50.00
C TRP A 1256 -6.63 51.58 -49.31
N ASN A 1257 -6.03 52.45 -50.12
CA ASN A 1257 -5.43 53.68 -49.63
C ASN A 1257 -6.54 54.70 -49.36
N ALA A 1258 -6.99 54.80 -48.12
CA ALA A 1258 -7.77 55.95 -47.67
C ALA A 1258 -6.86 57.19 -47.66
N THR A 1259 -7.19 58.19 -48.47
CA THR A 1259 -6.72 59.57 -48.27
C THR A 1259 -7.31 60.20 -47.03
#